data_AF-A0A7X6HL20-F1
#
_entry.id   AF-A0A7X6HL20-F1
#
_cell.length_a   1.000
_cell.length_b   1.000
_cell.length_c   1.000
_cell.angle_alpha   90.00
_cell.angle_beta   90.00
_cell.angle_gamma   90.00
#
_symmetry.space_group_name_H-M   'P 1'
#
loop_
_entity.id
_entity.type
_entity.pdbx_description
1 polymer ?
#
loop_
_entity_poly.entity_id
_entity_poly.type
_entity_poly.pdbx_seq_one_letter_code
_entity_poly.pdbx_strand_id
1 'polypeptide(L)'
;MSLNSGDILRDRYQIIAKLGQGGFATTYTASDALGSPGNPVCVVKEIPPPQSSDPEVFQAAQKQFEREAKALKYLDECPRVPKLIDRFQENGKFYLIQEYIEGEPLSKELGGGKKLDEQQVIDLLRDILEVLDCAHSRGIIHRDIKPSNLIRRKDGKIAVIDFGAVKAIGSLTFEGDQITQTRAIGTEGYMPAEQCKNQPRYNSDIYAAAIVGIQAIAGLDIEDFWHDSKTCELVWYYSTPDRPLPPISDNLKQILNKMVRYNFKDRYQSAAEVLQDLREAKLSPQPPQRRWFERSIFYLPPLAVAGIAAGLIAPSFLNAIKPPTCPFIQGDALSCGEEILVKTSAPRLKQKGVEEFGNSNYQAAFNFFKKSWKEEDSIDPETLIYMNNAWLKANNVDSYTIAVAVPILKNRDGSVINTDSAKELLRGVAQAQTQVNLGIIGQNGSISYLPGQDFLAGKAINGKGLTVVIADDSNLETEAIKTAHTLVKQPDILGLVGHYASEMTVATVDIYDKNNLVLVSSGSTTEELTEKHRKVFFRTSYSTNFSSQLLADFLLKTGFKKAAVLYNPGSSSSSYLTRAFNKYFQEKQGQIVKIREFDLSNSNFNAQKALKEIQQTGKTAIVLAPDGQVTNSVSNSIEIVKANQNRSTIAGRWVLYKQQTLAAASQLKSFEKLVISIPWHPSSSRNQKFPQQAQKLWRGTINTDTALAYDAAAALIEAMKRQPQPSREGMQKTLANPNFTVTGGTGVIKFGKDGDRQNPPTELVHIVKCPKQQFGLAFVPVKYPTAISAGLKCD
;
A
#
# COMPACT_ATOMS: atom_id res chain seq x y z
N MET A 1 18.80 25.73 11.23
CA MET A 1 19.26 26.09 9.87
C MET A 1 20.28 25.07 9.41
N SER A 2 20.24 24.66 8.14
CA SER A 2 21.22 23.79 7.49
C SER A 2 22.49 24.57 7.11
N LEU A 3 23.64 23.90 7.05
CA LEU A 3 24.89 24.53 6.60
C LEU A 3 24.83 24.93 5.12
N ASN A 4 25.46 26.06 4.78
CA ASN A 4 25.58 26.61 3.44
C ASN A 4 27.02 26.50 2.93
N SER A 5 27.19 26.62 1.61
CA SER A 5 28.52 26.70 1.00
C SER A 5 29.28 27.92 1.55
N GLY A 6 30.54 27.73 1.93
CA GLY A 6 31.38 28.75 2.55
C GLY A 6 31.37 28.76 4.09
N ASP A 7 30.38 28.12 4.73
CA ASP A 7 30.35 27.99 6.20
C ASP A 7 31.60 27.23 6.67
N ILE A 8 32.20 27.65 7.78
CA ILE A 8 33.38 27.03 8.37
C ILE A 8 32.97 26.37 9.69
N LEU A 9 33.23 25.06 9.81
CA LEU A 9 33.07 24.31 11.06
C LEU A 9 34.41 24.17 11.77
N ARG A 10 34.40 24.37 13.09
CA ARG A 10 35.58 24.22 13.96
C ARG A 10 36.84 24.91 13.41
N ASP A 11 36.68 26.09 12.81
CA ASP A 11 37.74 26.87 12.17
C ASP A 11 38.65 26.05 11.22
N ARG A 12 38.10 25.01 10.56
CA ARG A 12 38.91 24.07 9.77
C ARG A 12 38.21 23.55 8.52
N TYR A 13 36.95 23.15 8.66
CA TYR A 13 36.23 22.48 7.58
C TYR A 13 35.30 23.46 6.90
N GLN A 14 35.69 23.95 5.72
CA GLN A 14 34.88 24.85 4.92
C GLN A 14 33.93 24.05 4.03
N ILE A 15 32.62 24.21 4.22
CA ILE A 15 31.59 23.50 3.45
C ILE A 15 31.65 23.93 1.98
N ILE A 16 31.77 22.95 1.09
CA ILE A 16 31.78 23.15 -0.37
C ILE A 16 30.35 23.03 -0.90
N ALA A 17 29.72 21.87 -0.69
CA ALA A 17 28.39 21.58 -1.20
C ALA A 17 27.65 20.54 -0.35
N LYS A 18 26.32 20.56 -0.42
CA LYS A 18 25.47 19.50 0.15
C LYS A 18 25.44 18.30 -0.78
N LEU A 19 25.80 17.12 -0.27
CA LEU A 19 25.75 15.85 -1.01
C LEU A 19 24.39 15.16 -0.92
N GLY A 20 23.69 15.31 0.21
CA GLY A 20 22.39 14.69 0.42
C GLY A 20 21.83 14.93 1.82
N GLN A 21 20.54 14.62 2.00
CA GLN A 21 19.87 14.68 3.30
C GLN A 21 19.04 13.42 3.50
N GLY A 22 19.40 12.62 4.50
CA GLY A 22 18.67 11.42 4.90
C GLY A 22 17.77 11.67 6.12
N GLY A 23 17.06 10.62 6.57
CA GLY A 23 16.16 10.71 7.74
C GLY A 23 16.84 10.92 9.10
N PHE A 24 18.18 10.83 9.16
CA PHE A 24 18.97 10.85 10.41
C PHE A 24 20.19 11.79 10.38
N ALA A 25 20.64 12.25 9.20
CA ALA A 25 21.79 13.13 9.06
C ALA A 25 21.75 13.89 7.71
N THR A 26 22.47 15.00 7.65
CA THR A 26 22.75 15.74 6.41
C THR A 26 24.23 15.58 6.06
N THR A 27 24.54 15.26 4.81
CA THR A 27 25.91 15.01 4.36
C THR A 27 26.37 16.10 3.40
N TYR A 28 27.60 16.59 3.60
CA TYR A 28 28.23 17.65 2.83
C TYR A 28 29.63 17.25 2.39
N THR A 29 30.12 17.83 1.30
CA THR A 29 31.57 17.92 1.05
C THR A 29 32.12 19.17 1.70
N ALA A 30 33.34 19.09 2.22
CA ALA A 30 34.07 20.23 2.77
C ALA A 30 35.55 20.16 2.38
N SER A 31 36.21 21.31 2.36
CA SER A 31 37.66 21.39 2.27
C SER A 31 38.25 21.50 3.68
N ASP A 32 39.28 20.72 3.99
CA ASP A 32 40.11 20.90 5.19
C ASP A 32 41.05 22.10 4.98
N ALA A 33 40.48 23.31 4.97
CA ALA A 33 41.11 24.53 4.48
C ALA A 33 42.22 25.08 5.39
N LEU A 34 42.33 24.60 6.64
CA LEU A 34 43.25 25.15 7.65
C LEU A 34 44.10 24.08 8.39
N GLY A 35 43.93 22.78 8.10
CA GLY A 35 44.55 21.71 8.90
C GLY A 35 45.53 20.77 8.19
N SER A 36 45.64 20.74 6.86
CA SER A 36 46.55 19.82 6.15
C SER A 36 47.06 20.40 4.82
N PRO A 37 48.33 20.15 4.42
CA PRO A 37 48.86 20.62 3.15
C PRO A 37 47.99 20.15 1.97
N GLY A 38 47.56 21.07 1.10
CA GLY A 38 46.80 20.75 -0.11
C GLY A 38 45.27 20.78 0.03
N ASN A 39 44.72 21.21 1.17
CA ASN A 39 43.28 21.44 1.38
C ASN A 39 42.37 20.28 0.93
N PRO A 40 42.64 19.03 1.39
CA PRO A 40 41.94 17.86 0.89
C PRO A 40 40.43 17.94 1.10
N VAL A 41 39.67 17.37 0.16
CA VAL A 41 38.21 17.25 0.28
C VAL A 41 37.88 16.15 1.28
N CYS A 42 36.91 16.41 2.14
CA CYS A 42 36.38 15.49 3.14
C CYS A 42 34.84 15.49 3.11
N VAL A 43 34.26 14.49 3.76
CA VAL A 43 32.81 14.35 3.94
C VAL A 43 32.44 14.77 5.35
N VAL A 44 31.48 15.69 5.48
CA VAL A 44 30.90 16.13 6.76
C VAL A 44 29.52 15.53 6.90
N LYS A 45 29.31 14.73 7.94
CA LYS A 45 27.98 14.20 8.32
C LYS A 45 27.48 14.95 9.54
N GLU A 46 26.47 15.81 9.34
CA GLU A 46 25.77 16.57 10.37
C GLU A 46 24.60 15.75 10.92
N ILE A 47 24.60 15.48 12.23
CA ILE A 47 23.53 14.76 12.93
C ILE A 47 22.80 15.78 13.83
N PRO A 48 21.48 15.99 13.63
CA PRO A 48 20.71 16.93 14.43
C PRO A 48 20.56 16.45 15.88
N PRO A 49 20.44 17.37 16.86
CA PRO A 49 20.14 17.00 18.23
C PRO A 49 18.77 16.32 18.36
N PRO A 50 18.55 15.54 19.43
CA PRO A 50 17.22 15.03 19.75
C PRO A 50 16.24 16.20 19.94
N GLN A 51 14.99 16.03 19.49
CA GLN A 51 13.92 17.05 19.62
C GLN A 51 13.36 17.17 21.05
N SER A 52 13.94 16.45 22.01
CA SER A 52 13.56 16.49 23.42
C SER A 52 14.40 17.53 24.16
N SER A 53 13.76 18.28 25.07
CA SER A 53 14.44 19.17 26.02
C SER A 53 14.97 18.42 27.25
N ASP A 54 14.82 17.10 27.30
CA ASP A 54 15.29 16.25 28.40
C ASP A 54 16.82 16.07 28.35
N PRO A 55 17.56 16.50 29.41
CA PRO A 55 19.01 16.32 29.49
C PRO A 55 19.47 14.86 29.38
N GLU A 56 18.67 13.89 29.84
CA GLU A 56 19.02 12.47 29.77
C GLU A 56 18.99 11.96 28.32
N VAL A 57 18.03 12.43 27.52
CA VAL A 57 17.93 12.11 26.10
C VAL A 57 19.10 12.68 25.32
N PHE A 58 19.52 13.91 25.64
CA PHE A 58 20.71 14.51 25.05
C PHE A 58 21.99 13.74 25.42
N GLN A 59 22.14 13.34 26.69
CA GLN A 59 23.29 12.55 27.13
C GLN A 59 23.32 11.15 26.47
N ALA A 60 22.17 10.53 26.26
CA ALA A 60 22.06 9.27 25.52
C ALA A 60 22.46 9.42 24.05
N ALA A 61 22.03 10.52 23.39
CA ALA A 61 22.43 10.83 22.02
C ALA A 61 23.95 11.06 21.91
N GLN A 62 24.55 11.78 22.85
CA GLN A 62 26.00 11.99 22.91
C GLN A 62 26.77 10.67 23.09
N LYS A 63 26.31 9.79 24.00
CA LYS A 63 26.90 8.45 24.17
C LYS A 63 26.80 7.60 22.90
N GLN A 64 25.69 7.71 22.16
CA GLN A 64 25.51 7.00 20.90
C GLN A 64 26.43 7.53 19.80
N PHE A 65 26.57 8.87 19.69
CA PHE A 65 27.49 9.51 18.76
C PHE A 65 28.94 9.09 19.00
N GLU A 66 29.41 9.08 20.26
CA GLU A 66 30.77 8.62 20.58
C GLU A 66 30.98 7.12 20.28
N ARG A 67 29.95 6.29 20.47
CA ARG A 67 30.01 4.87 20.09
C ARG A 67 30.14 4.68 18.59
N GLU A 68 29.37 5.43 17.80
CA GLU A 68 29.45 5.40 16.33
C GLU A 68 30.82 5.84 15.85
N ALA A 69 31.34 6.95 16.38
CA ALA A 69 32.66 7.43 16.01
C ALA A 69 33.78 6.46 16.41
N LYS A 70 33.67 5.81 17.60
CA LYS A 70 34.62 4.78 18.02
C LYS A 70 34.56 3.56 17.09
N ALA A 71 33.37 3.13 16.67
CA ALA A 71 33.20 2.05 15.73
C ALA A 71 33.82 2.35 14.35
N LEU A 72 33.57 3.55 13.81
CA LEU A 72 34.19 4.00 12.57
C LEU A 72 35.73 4.02 12.70
N LYS A 73 36.25 4.48 13.84
CA LYS A 73 37.70 4.47 14.10
C LYS A 73 38.29 3.06 14.10
N TYR A 74 37.58 2.06 14.61
CA TYR A 74 38.02 0.65 14.54
C TYR A 74 38.06 0.12 13.10
N LEU A 75 37.28 0.70 12.19
CA LEU A 75 37.26 0.34 10.77
C LEU A 75 38.33 1.07 9.94
N ASP A 76 39.09 2.04 10.50
CA ASP A 76 40.15 2.75 9.77
C ASP A 76 41.23 1.81 9.19
N GLU A 77 41.40 0.63 9.82
CA GLU A 77 42.31 -0.43 9.37
C GLU A 77 41.71 -1.31 8.27
N CYS A 78 40.40 -1.23 8.04
CA CYS A 78 39.75 -2.00 7.00
C CYS A 78 39.98 -1.36 5.63
N PRO A 79 40.37 -2.15 4.61
CA PRO A 79 40.61 -1.63 3.28
C PRO A 79 39.30 -1.09 2.70
N ARG A 80 39.36 0.04 1.99
CA ARG A 80 38.23 0.62 1.22
C ARG A 80 37.00 0.99 2.07
N VAL A 81 37.22 1.26 3.37
CA VAL A 81 36.28 1.99 4.24
C VAL A 81 36.83 3.42 4.43
N PRO A 82 36.01 4.48 4.31
CA PRO A 82 36.46 5.84 4.58
C PRO A 82 36.99 6.00 6.01
N LYS A 83 38.19 6.58 6.16
CA LYS A 83 38.76 6.84 7.49
C LYS A 83 37.99 7.94 8.21
N LEU A 84 37.87 7.80 9.53
CA LEU A 84 37.39 8.88 10.39
C LEU A 84 38.53 9.89 10.64
N ILE A 85 38.37 11.10 10.10
CA ILE A 85 39.33 12.21 10.22
C ILE A 85 39.14 12.93 11.56
N ASP A 86 37.89 13.30 11.89
CA ASP A 86 37.57 14.07 13.10
C ASP A 86 36.13 13.83 13.55
N ARG A 87 35.84 14.16 14.80
CA ARG A 87 34.50 14.18 15.37
C ARG A 87 34.41 15.32 16.38
N PHE A 88 33.30 16.06 16.37
CA PHE A 88 33.09 17.12 17.34
C PHE A 88 31.61 17.47 17.46
N GLN A 89 31.31 18.29 18.45
CA GLN A 89 30.00 18.89 18.68
C GLN A 89 30.15 20.41 18.58
N GLU A 90 29.25 21.05 17.85
CA GLU A 90 29.22 22.50 17.68
C GLU A 90 27.77 22.97 17.51
N ASN A 91 27.39 24.06 18.19
CA ASN A 91 26.03 24.63 18.14
C ASN A 91 24.91 23.61 18.43
N GLY A 92 25.15 22.69 19.36
CA GLY A 92 24.19 21.65 19.75
C GLY A 92 23.99 20.53 18.73
N LYS A 93 24.79 20.45 17.66
CA LYS A 93 24.77 19.38 16.66
C LYS A 93 26.04 18.54 16.74
N PHE A 94 25.97 17.31 16.24
CA PHE A 94 27.10 16.39 16.18
C PHE A 94 27.63 16.26 14.75
N TYR A 95 28.95 16.19 14.60
CA TYR A 95 29.60 16.14 13.29
C TYR A 95 30.64 15.01 13.23
N LEU A 96 30.57 14.20 12.16
CA LEU A 96 31.60 13.24 11.79
C LEU A 96 32.28 13.70 10.50
N ILE A 97 33.61 13.76 10.52
CA ILE A 97 34.42 14.11 9.36
C ILE A 97 35.11 12.85 8.85
N GLN A 98 34.86 12.50 7.60
CA GLN A 98 35.36 11.27 6.98
C GLN A 98 36.16 11.57 5.71
N GLU A 99 37.04 10.65 5.35
CA GLU A 99 37.73 10.64 4.06
C GLU A 99 36.74 10.72 2.90
N TYR A 100 36.99 11.60 1.94
CA TYR A 100 36.23 11.63 0.70
C TYR A 100 36.75 10.54 -0.25
N ILE A 101 35.86 9.63 -0.65
CA ILE A 101 36.21 8.62 -1.65
C ILE A 101 35.90 9.15 -3.03
N GLU A 102 36.95 9.35 -3.83
CA GLU A 102 36.80 9.76 -5.22
C GLU A 102 36.33 8.59 -6.10
N GLY A 103 35.18 8.77 -6.75
CA GLY A 103 34.54 7.76 -7.59
C GLY A 103 33.07 8.07 -7.83
N GLU A 104 32.36 7.12 -8.43
CA GLU A 104 30.91 7.22 -8.67
C GLU A 104 30.16 6.14 -7.89
N PRO A 105 28.97 6.44 -7.33
CA PRO A 105 28.16 5.43 -6.65
C PRO A 105 27.60 4.42 -7.65
N LEU A 106 27.55 3.14 -7.25
CA LEU A 106 27.00 2.06 -8.08
C LEU A 106 25.54 2.30 -8.48
N SER A 107 24.77 3.08 -7.71
CA SER A 107 23.42 3.49 -8.10
C SER A 107 23.34 4.19 -9.47
N LYS A 108 24.38 4.92 -9.87
CA LYS A 108 24.47 5.51 -11.22
C LYS A 108 24.97 4.51 -12.26
N GLU A 109 25.81 3.56 -11.85
CA GLU A 109 26.37 2.55 -12.75
C GLU A 109 25.32 1.50 -13.16
N LEU A 110 24.50 1.05 -12.21
CA LEU A 110 23.48 0.02 -12.41
C LEU A 110 22.13 0.59 -12.90
N GLY A 111 21.98 1.91 -12.96
CA GLY A 111 20.74 2.55 -13.42
C GLY A 111 20.44 2.29 -14.91
N GLY A 112 19.15 2.19 -15.25
CA GLY A 112 18.68 2.06 -16.63
C GLY A 112 18.79 0.65 -17.24
N GLY A 113 18.74 -0.39 -16.42
CA GLY A 113 18.72 -1.79 -16.89
C GLY A 113 20.08 -2.33 -17.36
N LYS A 114 21.18 -1.66 -17.00
CA LYS A 114 22.54 -2.08 -17.38
C LYS A 114 22.90 -3.42 -16.71
N LYS A 115 23.45 -4.35 -17.50
CA LYS A 115 23.89 -5.67 -17.04
C LYS A 115 25.41 -5.73 -16.95
N LEU A 116 25.91 -6.32 -15.86
CA LEU A 116 27.29 -6.74 -15.74
C LEU A 116 27.42 -8.20 -16.17
N ASP A 117 28.59 -8.59 -16.68
CA ASP A 117 28.89 -10.00 -16.92
C ASP A 117 29.17 -10.76 -15.61
N GLU A 118 29.19 -12.08 -15.69
CA GLU A 118 29.44 -12.95 -14.54
C GLU A 118 30.74 -12.63 -13.81
N GLN A 119 31.84 -12.37 -14.53
CA GLN A 119 33.13 -12.09 -13.92
C GLN A 119 33.12 -10.73 -13.20
N GLN A 120 32.48 -9.73 -13.79
CA GLN A 120 32.27 -8.41 -13.18
C GLN A 120 31.43 -8.50 -11.90
N VAL A 121 30.38 -9.34 -11.87
CA VAL A 121 29.57 -9.57 -10.67
C VAL A 121 30.36 -10.32 -9.59
N ILE A 122 31.18 -11.30 -9.95
CA ILE A 122 32.09 -11.97 -9.01
C ILE A 122 33.06 -10.97 -8.41
N ASP A 123 33.67 -10.11 -9.23
CA ASP A 123 34.63 -9.11 -8.76
C ASP A 123 33.96 -8.05 -7.87
N LEU A 124 32.74 -7.63 -8.20
CA LEU A 124 31.90 -6.76 -7.39
C LEU A 124 31.59 -7.38 -6.01
N LEU A 125 31.07 -8.61 -5.99
CA LEU A 125 30.75 -9.32 -4.75
C LEU A 125 31.99 -9.52 -3.88
N ARG A 126 33.12 -9.91 -4.48
CA ARG A 126 34.38 -10.06 -3.75
C ARG A 126 34.80 -8.75 -3.08
N ASP A 127 34.79 -7.64 -3.81
CA ASP A 127 35.19 -6.35 -3.26
C ASP A 127 34.30 -5.93 -2.07
N ILE A 128 32.98 -6.15 -2.16
CA ILE A 128 32.03 -5.87 -1.05
C ILE A 128 32.31 -6.82 0.14
N LEU A 129 32.42 -8.13 -0.13
CA LEU A 129 32.55 -9.15 0.90
C LEU A 129 33.88 -9.08 1.64
N GLU A 130 34.98 -8.67 0.99
CA GLU A 130 36.27 -8.42 1.65
C GLU A 130 36.18 -7.28 2.67
N VAL A 131 35.39 -6.24 2.39
CA VAL A 131 35.14 -5.14 3.33
C VAL A 131 34.25 -5.62 4.48
N LEU A 132 33.18 -6.37 4.17
CA LEU A 132 32.29 -6.95 5.17
C LEU A 132 33.01 -7.92 6.11
N ASP A 133 33.90 -8.77 5.61
CA ASP A 133 34.70 -9.70 6.42
C ASP A 133 35.59 -8.96 7.43
N CYS A 134 36.24 -7.87 6.98
CA CYS A 134 37.01 -7.01 7.87
C CYS A 134 36.16 -6.33 8.95
N ALA A 135 34.95 -5.86 8.60
CA ALA A 135 34.04 -5.24 9.55
C ALA A 135 33.44 -6.28 10.54
N HIS A 136 33.02 -7.44 10.03
CA HIS A 136 32.40 -8.51 10.82
C HIS A 136 33.38 -9.11 11.82
N SER A 137 34.66 -9.30 11.44
CA SER A 137 35.72 -9.73 12.36
C SER A 137 35.98 -8.75 13.52
N ARG A 138 35.58 -7.48 13.35
CA ARG A 138 35.63 -6.42 14.39
C ARG A 138 34.30 -6.23 15.14
N GLY A 139 33.33 -7.12 14.92
CA GLY A 139 32.03 -7.08 15.62
C GLY A 139 31.04 -6.04 15.10
N ILE A 140 31.26 -5.55 13.88
CA ILE A 140 30.48 -4.47 13.27
C ILE A 140 29.64 -5.02 12.12
N ILE A 141 28.33 -4.72 12.09
CA ILE A 141 27.43 -5.00 10.96
C ILE A 141 27.11 -3.68 10.26
N HIS A 142 27.15 -3.67 8.93
CA HIS A 142 26.86 -2.48 8.12
C HIS A 142 25.37 -2.11 8.13
N ARG A 143 24.48 -3.08 7.88
CA ARG A 143 22.99 -2.99 7.87
C ARG A 143 22.36 -2.18 6.75
N ASP A 144 23.12 -1.39 5.99
CA ASP A 144 22.56 -0.63 4.87
C ASP A 144 23.37 -0.77 3.56
N ILE A 145 23.74 -2.00 3.21
CA ILE A 145 24.42 -2.27 1.94
C ILE A 145 23.42 -2.08 0.79
N LYS A 146 23.73 -1.14 -0.11
CA LYS A 146 22.93 -0.78 -1.29
C LYS A 146 23.78 -0.01 -2.31
N PRO A 147 23.37 0.09 -3.59
CA PRO A 147 24.17 0.73 -4.63
C PRO A 147 24.57 2.19 -4.36
N SER A 148 23.79 2.96 -3.59
CA SER A 148 24.18 4.34 -3.25
C SER A 148 25.26 4.43 -2.16
N ASN A 149 25.50 3.35 -1.41
CA ASN A 149 26.52 3.26 -0.35
C ASN A 149 27.78 2.50 -0.83
N LEU A 150 27.87 2.20 -2.13
CA LEU A 150 28.99 1.51 -2.75
C LEU A 150 29.57 2.42 -3.83
N ILE A 151 30.79 2.91 -3.63
CA ILE A 151 31.46 3.82 -4.56
C ILE A 151 32.49 3.02 -5.37
N ARG A 152 32.36 3.05 -6.70
CA ARG A 152 33.42 2.57 -7.59
C ARG A 152 34.49 3.63 -7.72
N ARG A 153 35.68 3.30 -7.19
CA ARG A 153 36.88 4.14 -7.22
C ARG A 153 37.50 4.14 -8.62
N LYS A 154 38.40 5.10 -8.85
CA LYS A 154 39.19 5.19 -10.10
C LYS A 154 40.06 3.95 -10.39
N ASP A 155 40.49 3.24 -9.36
CA ASP A 155 41.24 1.97 -9.46
C ASP A 155 40.34 0.76 -9.77
N GLY A 156 39.03 0.98 -9.98
CA GLY A 156 38.04 -0.03 -10.31
C GLY A 156 37.45 -0.78 -9.12
N LYS A 157 38.00 -0.59 -7.91
CA LYS A 157 37.57 -1.27 -6.68
C LYS A 157 36.35 -0.59 -6.04
N ILE A 158 35.56 -1.37 -5.32
CA ILE A 158 34.43 -0.86 -4.54
C ILE A 158 34.86 -0.44 -3.13
N ALA A 159 34.53 0.81 -2.76
CA ALA A 159 34.53 1.27 -1.38
C ALA A 159 33.13 1.22 -0.80
N VAL A 160 33.03 0.81 0.48
CA VAL A 160 31.76 0.77 1.23
C VAL A 160 31.74 1.97 2.16
N ILE A 161 30.71 2.81 2.02
CA ILE A 161 30.54 4.02 2.80
C ILE A 161 29.31 3.92 3.71
N ASP A 162 29.21 4.86 4.65
CA ASP A 162 28.04 5.03 5.53
C ASP A 162 27.70 3.80 6.39
N PHE A 163 28.67 3.38 7.21
CA PHE A 163 28.47 2.45 8.33
C PHE A 163 27.57 3.05 9.45
N GLY A 164 26.60 3.91 9.12
CA GLY A 164 25.80 4.72 10.03
C GLY A 164 24.79 3.96 10.91
N ALA A 165 24.96 2.65 11.09
CA ALA A 165 24.07 1.77 11.83
C ALA A 165 24.81 0.85 12.82
N VAL A 166 26.06 1.15 13.17
CA VAL A 166 26.85 0.28 14.06
C VAL A 166 26.28 0.29 15.49
N LYS A 167 25.35 -0.63 15.80
CA LYS A 167 25.34 -1.25 17.13
C LYS A 167 26.45 -2.29 17.09
N ALA A 168 27.57 -2.01 17.76
CA ALA A 168 28.56 -3.04 18.06
C ALA A 168 27.82 -4.22 18.70
N ILE A 169 27.98 -5.42 18.13
CA ILE A 169 27.43 -6.63 18.74
C ILE A 169 28.25 -6.92 19.98
N GLY A 170 27.68 -6.63 21.14
CA GLY A 170 28.28 -6.99 22.43
C GLY A 170 28.24 -5.85 23.44
N SER A 171 27.40 -6.04 24.46
CA SER A 171 27.33 -5.31 25.72
C SER A 171 26.33 -4.15 25.84
N LEU A 172 25.57 -4.26 26.94
CA LEU A 172 24.68 -3.31 27.60
C LEU A 172 23.19 -3.39 27.25
N THR A 173 22.57 -4.45 27.74
CA THR A 173 21.41 -4.32 28.62
C THR A 173 21.69 -3.30 29.73
N PHE A 174 20.84 -2.29 29.86
CA PHE A 174 20.48 -1.72 31.16
C PHE A 174 18.96 -1.53 31.18
N GLU A 175 18.41 -1.88 32.33
CA GLU A 175 17.01 -2.00 32.69
C GLU A 175 16.28 -0.65 32.69
N GLY A 176 14.97 -0.69 32.43
CA GLY A 176 14.06 0.45 32.62
C GLY A 176 13.06 0.63 31.48
N ASP A 177 12.04 -0.23 31.43
CA ASP A 177 10.65 -0.06 30.97
C ASP A 177 10.23 1.08 30.00
N GLN A 178 11.09 1.47 29.04
CA GLN A 178 10.75 2.38 27.96
C GLN A 178 11.28 1.84 26.63
N ILE A 179 10.39 1.19 25.88
CA ILE A 179 10.64 0.87 24.47
C ILE A 179 10.51 2.18 23.69
N THR A 180 11.60 2.93 23.59
CA THR A 180 11.77 3.81 22.43
C THR A 180 11.83 2.90 21.21
N GLN A 181 10.83 3.01 20.33
CA GLN A 181 10.79 2.28 19.06
C GLN A 181 12.07 2.61 18.29
N THR A 182 13.03 1.69 18.33
CA THR A 182 14.19 1.75 17.45
C THR A 182 13.65 1.38 16.06
N ARG A 183 13.47 2.39 15.20
CA ARG A 183 13.18 2.21 13.78
C ARG A 183 14.09 1.11 13.22
N ALA A 184 13.54 0.20 12.43
CA ALA A 184 14.34 -0.72 11.63
C ALA A 184 15.32 0.10 10.78
N ILE A 185 16.61 -0.23 10.85
CA ILE A 185 17.66 0.45 10.10
C ILE A 185 17.96 -0.40 8.87
N GLY A 186 17.85 0.17 7.68
CA GLY A 186 18.11 -0.47 6.38
C GLY A 186 17.21 0.08 5.28
N THR A 187 17.61 -0.11 4.02
CA THR A 187 16.85 0.32 2.84
C THR A 187 15.93 -0.78 2.34
N GLU A 188 14.68 -0.41 2.03
CA GLU A 188 13.66 -1.32 1.51
C GLU A 188 14.14 -2.00 0.21
N GLY A 189 13.85 -3.30 0.08
CA GLY A 189 14.32 -4.15 -1.02
C GLY A 189 15.70 -4.80 -0.83
N TYR A 190 16.64 -4.16 -0.12
CA TYR A 190 17.95 -4.76 0.21
C TYR A 190 17.97 -5.40 1.61
N MET A 191 17.05 -4.99 2.48
CA MET A 191 17.00 -5.40 3.89
C MET A 191 16.31 -6.78 4.07
N PRO A 192 16.95 -7.75 4.76
CA PRO A 192 16.35 -9.04 5.04
C PRO A 192 15.39 -9.02 6.25
N ALA A 193 14.51 -10.03 6.33
CA ALA A 193 13.41 -10.08 7.29
C ALA A 193 13.82 -10.02 8.77
N GLU A 194 14.97 -10.60 9.14
CA GLU A 194 15.48 -10.52 10.53
C GLU A 194 15.92 -9.10 10.91
N GLN A 195 16.40 -8.31 9.94
CA GLN A 195 16.77 -6.92 10.17
C GLN A 195 15.54 -6.02 10.29
N CYS A 196 14.47 -6.29 9.51
CA CYS A 196 13.16 -5.65 9.69
C CYS A 196 12.60 -5.84 11.12
N LYS A 197 12.96 -6.96 11.76
CA LYS A 197 12.58 -7.30 13.15
C LYS A 197 13.59 -6.79 14.19
N ASN A 198 14.51 -5.90 13.82
CA ASN A 198 15.58 -5.38 14.68
C ASN A 198 16.53 -6.45 15.24
N GLN A 199 16.73 -7.56 14.52
CA GLN A 199 17.65 -8.64 14.88
C GLN A 199 18.70 -8.89 13.77
N PRO A 200 19.48 -7.87 13.38
CA PRO A 200 20.49 -8.01 12.33
C PRO A 200 21.60 -8.97 12.73
N ARG A 201 22.12 -9.70 11.76
CA ARG A 201 23.25 -10.64 11.88
C ARG A 201 24.31 -10.29 10.84
N TYR A 202 25.50 -10.86 10.97
CA TYR A 202 26.55 -10.71 9.95
C TYR A 202 26.06 -11.13 8.55
N ASN A 203 25.31 -12.24 8.49
CA ASN A 203 24.73 -12.71 7.24
C ASN A 203 23.47 -11.95 6.78
N SER A 204 23.08 -10.87 7.47
CA SER A 204 22.16 -9.86 6.93
C SER A 204 22.86 -8.98 5.89
N ASP A 205 24.13 -8.61 6.10
CA ASP A 205 24.90 -7.86 5.10
C ASP A 205 25.23 -8.73 3.88
N ILE A 206 25.44 -10.04 4.09
CA ILE A 206 25.66 -11.01 3.01
C ILE A 206 24.44 -11.08 2.09
N TYR A 207 23.23 -11.09 2.66
CA TYR A 207 21.99 -11.03 1.89
C TYR A 207 21.96 -9.78 1.02
N ALA A 208 22.17 -8.61 1.62
CA ALA A 208 22.13 -7.33 0.92
C ALA A 208 23.19 -7.24 -0.20
N ALA A 209 24.41 -7.75 0.03
CA ALA A 209 25.45 -7.84 -0.99
C ALA A 209 25.03 -8.72 -2.18
N ALA A 210 24.35 -9.85 -1.91
CA ALA A 210 23.82 -10.70 -2.98
C ALA A 210 22.69 -10.04 -3.76
N ILE A 211 21.81 -9.26 -3.11
CA ILE A 211 20.79 -8.46 -3.82
C ILE A 211 21.45 -7.51 -4.81
N VAL A 212 22.54 -6.82 -4.43
CA VAL A 212 23.31 -5.96 -5.35
C VAL A 212 23.92 -6.77 -6.51
N GLY A 213 24.50 -7.94 -6.23
CA GLY A 213 25.07 -8.81 -7.27
C GLY A 213 24.01 -9.35 -8.24
N ILE A 214 22.84 -9.74 -7.73
CA ILE A 214 21.69 -10.17 -8.52
C ILE A 214 21.18 -9.02 -9.37
N GLN A 215 21.10 -7.80 -8.81
CA GLN A 215 20.70 -6.60 -9.54
C GLN A 215 21.63 -6.37 -10.74
N ALA A 216 22.93 -6.46 -10.51
CA ALA A 216 23.94 -6.25 -11.53
C ALA A 216 23.93 -7.31 -12.64
N ILE A 217 23.77 -8.61 -12.32
CA ILE A 217 23.75 -9.66 -13.36
C ILE A 217 22.42 -9.65 -14.12
N ALA A 218 21.32 -9.33 -13.44
CA ALA A 218 19.98 -9.38 -14.01
C ALA A 218 19.64 -8.13 -14.81
N GLY A 219 20.28 -6.99 -14.51
CA GLY A 219 19.93 -5.67 -15.04
C GLY A 219 18.52 -5.26 -14.62
N LEU A 220 18.15 -5.57 -13.37
CA LEU A 220 16.85 -5.24 -12.81
C LEU A 220 16.94 -4.05 -11.88
N ASP A 221 15.83 -3.37 -11.68
CA ASP A 221 15.67 -2.50 -10.52
C ASP A 221 15.16 -3.30 -9.32
N ILE A 222 15.37 -2.77 -8.12
CA ILE A 222 14.98 -3.46 -6.87
C ILE A 222 13.48 -3.77 -6.82
N GLU A 223 12.66 -2.97 -7.50
CA GLU A 223 11.21 -3.10 -7.62
C GLU A 223 10.77 -4.30 -8.47
N ASP A 224 11.67 -4.83 -9.31
CA ASP A 224 11.41 -6.00 -10.15
C ASP A 224 11.71 -7.33 -9.43
N PHE A 225 12.30 -7.28 -8.23
CA PHE A 225 12.49 -8.47 -7.42
C PHE A 225 11.20 -8.87 -6.71
N TRP A 226 10.87 -10.16 -6.76
CA TRP A 226 9.78 -10.71 -5.99
C TRP A 226 10.21 -11.93 -5.21
N HIS A 227 9.40 -12.24 -4.19
CA HIS A 227 9.57 -13.42 -3.36
C HIS A 227 8.43 -14.39 -3.60
N ASP A 228 8.72 -15.68 -3.48
CA ASP A 228 7.72 -16.73 -3.50
C ASP A 228 6.75 -16.55 -2.32
N SER A 229 5.45 -16.58 -2.59
CA SER A 229 4.40 -16.26 -1.62
C SER A 229 4.29 -17.25 -0.45
N LYS A 230 4.82 -18.48 -0.60
CA LYS A 230 4.72 -19.55 0.40
C LYS A 230 6.00 -19.67 1.22
N THR A 231 7.14 -19.50 0.58
CA THR A 231 8.46 -19.71 1.18
C THR A 231 9.14 -18.39 1.56
N CYS A 232 8.65 -17.27 1.03
CA CYS A 232 9.28 -15.94 1.11
C CYS A 232 10.71 -15.90 0.54
N GLU A 233 11.10 -16.90 -0.26
CA GLU A 233 12.41 -16.96 -0.92
C GLU A 233 12.46 -16.00 -2.11
N LEU A 234 13.60 -15.34 -2.34
CA LEU A 234 13.77 -14.46 -3.49
C LEU A 234 13.77 -15.26 -4.80
N VAL A 235 12.95 -14.86 -5.76
CA VAL A 235 12.88 -15.47 -7.09
C VAL A 235 13.45 -14.49 -8.11
N TRP A 236 14.72 -14.71 -8.47
CA TRP A 236 15.44 -13.79 -9.37
C TRP A 236 15.89 -14.43 -10.68
N TYR A 237 15.98 -15.77 -10.75
CA TYR A 237 16.45 -16.52 -11.91
C TYR A 237 15.28 -17.16 -12.68
N TYR A 238 14.66 -16.41 -13.59
CA TYR A 238 13.55 -16.85 -14.44
C TYR A 238 13.61 -16.16 -15.82
N SER A 239 13.06 -16.79 -16.86
CA SER A 239 12.94 -16.17 -18.20
C SER A 239 11.53 -15.67 -18.50
N THR A 240 11.45 -14.57 -19.24
CA THR A 240 10.28 -14.07 -19.94
C THR A 240 10.66 -13.68 -21.38
N PRO A 241 9.71 -13.45 -22.31
CA PRO A 241 10.03 -13.05 -23.70
C PRO A 241 10.88 -11.76 -23.80
N ASP A 242 10.72 -10.86 -22.85
CA ASP A 242 11.40 -9.57 -22.66
C ASP A 242 12.63 -9.66 -21.75
N ARG A 243 12.74 -10.72 -20.93
CA ARG A 243 13.87 -10.97 -20.02
C ARG A 243 14.45 -12.38 -20.25
N PRO A 244 15.42 -12.54 -21.16
CA PRO A 244 16.17 -13.80 -21.24
C PRO A 244 16.92 -14.04 -19.92
N LEU A 245 17.12 -15.31 -19.57
CA LEU A 245 17.89 -15.67 -18.37
C LEU A 245 19.27 -15.01 -18.43
N PRO A 246 19.75 -14.43 -17.32
CA PRO A 246 21.11 -13.90 -17.29
C PRO A 246 22.09 -15.05 -17.58
N PRO A 247 23.06 -14.84 -18.49
CA PRO A 247 24.03 -15.88 -18.85
C PRO A 247 25.02 -16.04 -17.70
N ILE A 248 24.69 -16.93 -16.77
CA ILE A 248 25.44 -17.18 -15.53
C ILE A 248 25.70 -18.67 -15.36
N SER A 249 26.83 -19.03 -14.78
CA SER A 249 27.13 -20.41 -14.40
C SER A 249 26.20 -20.92 -13.29
N ASP A 250 25.96 -22.23 -13.28
CA ASP A 250 25.22 -22.87 -12.19
C ASP A 250 25.91 -22.69 -10.83
N ASN A 251 27.24 -22.58 -10.81
CA ASN A 251 28.02 -22.33 -9.59
C ASN A 251 27.68 -20.96 -9.00
N LEU A 252 27.82 -19.86 -9.77
CA LEU A 252 27.51 -18.53 -9.25
C LEU A 252 26.03 -18.39 -8.89
N LYS A 253 25.14 -19.02 -9.67
CA LYS A 253 23.71 -19.08 -9.34
C LYS A 253 23.45 -19.77 -7.99
N GLN A 254 24.11 -20.89 -7.70
CA GLN A 254 23.98 -21.59 -6.42
C GLN A 254 24.49 -20.74 -5.26
N ILE A 255 25.63 -20.08 -5.43
CA ILE A 255 26.21 -19.16 -4.43
C ILE A 255 25.21 -18.03 -4.13
N LEU A 256 24.72 -17.33 -5.16
CA LEU A 256 23.75 -16.24 -5.01
C LEU A 256 22.46 -16.72 -4.32
N ASN A 257 21.92 -17.88 -4.73
CA ASN A 257 20.73 -18.48 -4.10
C ASN A 257 20.94 -18.79 -2.62
N LYS A 258 22.13 -19.28 -2.23
CA LYS A 258 22.45 -19.56 -0.82
C LYS A 258 22.64 -18.26 -0.03
N MET A 259 23.21 -17.21 -0.61
CA MET A 259 23.32 -15.90 0.05
C MET A 259 21.96 -15.25 0.33
N VAL A 260 20.95 -15.48 -0.52
CA VAL A 260 19.61 -14.85 -0.42
C VAL A 260 18.51 -15.71 0.22
N ARG A 261 18.85 -16.82 0.89
CA ARG A 261 17.84 -17.65 1.59
C ARG A 261 17.00 -16.82 2.55
N TYR A 262 15.69 -17.07 2.60
CA TYR A 262 14.81 -16.29 3.48
C TYR A 262 15.18 -16.48 4.94
N ASN A 263 15.35 -17.73 5.37
CA ASN A 263 15.83 -18.06 6.70
C ASN A 263 17.35 -17.85 6.80
N PHE A 264 17.77 -16.91 7.64
CA PHE A 264 19.18 -16.57 7.84
C PHE A 264 20.05 -17.77 8.29
N LYS A 265 19.47 -18.83 8.89
CA LYS A 265 20.22 -20.03 9.27
C LYS A 265 20.67 -20.87 8.07
N ASP A 266 19.96 -20.73 6.95
CA ASP A 266 20.20 -21.50 5.74
C ASP A 266 21.13 -20.75 4.76
N ARG A 267 21.52 -19.51 5.11
CA ARG A 267 22.53 -18.71 4.38
C ARG A 267 23.95 -19.14 4.75
N TYR A 268 24.93 -18.60 4.02
CA TYR A 268 26.29 -18.51 4.53
C TYR A 268 26.33 -17.79 5.88
N GLN A 269 27.19 -18.24 6.79
CA GLN A 269 27.26 -17.67 8.14
C GLN A 269 28.36 -16.60 8.26
N SER A 270 29.30 -16.56 7.31
CA SER A 270 30.37 -15.56 7.26
C SER A 270 30.67 -15.09 5.82
N ALA A 271 31.19 -13.86 5.67
CA ALA A 271 31.63 -13.35 4.38
C ALA A 271 32.81 -14.16 3.81
N ALA A 272 33.70 -14.65 4.68
CA ALA A 272 34.79 -15.55 4.34
C ALA A 272 34.33 -16.84 3.63
N GLU A 273 33.23 -17.48 4.07
CA GLU A 273 32.68 -18.67 3.40
C GLU A 273 32.25 -18.35 1.96
N VAL A 274 31.61 -17.20 1.73
CA VAL A 274 31.20 -16.80 0.38
C VAL A 274 32.42 -16.51 -0.49
N LEU A 275 33.43 -15.83 0.05
CA LEU A 275 34.69 -15.53 -0.64
C LEU A 275 35.47 -16.80 -1.02
N GLN A 276 35.32 -17.89 -0.27
CA GLN A 276 35.89 -19.19 -0.61
C GLN A 276 35.15 -19.80 -1.80
N ASP A 277 33.82 -19.91 -1.74
CA ASP A 277 33.02 -20.51 -2.82
C ASP A 277 33.15 -19.71 -4.14
N LEU A 278 33.24 -18.37 -4.08
CA LEU A 278 33.49 -17.52 -5.26
C LEU A 278 34.86 -17.76 -5.90
N ARG A 279 35.89 -18.12 -5.11
CA ARG A 279 37.23 -18.45 -5.63
C ARG A 279 37.21 -19.79 -6.37
N GLU A 280 36.51 -20.78 -5.84
CA GLU A 280 36.38 -22.11 -6.43
C GLU A 280 35.55 -22.08 -7.73
N ALA A 281 34.53 -21.21 -7.81
CA ALA A 281 33.72 -21.01 -9.02
C ALA A 281 34.54 -20.53 -10.25
N LYS A 282 35.63 -19.78 -10.03
CA LYS A 282 36.50 -19.26 -11.11
C LYS A 282 37.35 -20.33 -11.80
N LEU A 283 37.48 -21.53 -11.22
CA LEU A 283 38.37 -22.60 -11.67
C LEU A 283 37.70 -23.62 -12.61
N SER A 284 36.41 -23.48 -12.94
CA SER A 284 35.66 -24.42 -13.79
C SER A 284 35.53 -23.91 -15.25
N PRO A 285 35.93 -24.68 -16.29
CA PRO A 285 35.87 -24.24 -17.69
C PRO A 285 34.45 -24.31 -18.29
N GLN A 286 34.02 -23.26 -19.01
CA GLN A 286 32.71 -23.20 -19.68
C GLN A 286 32.71 -23.85 -21.09
N PRO A 287 31.59 -24.47 -21.57
CA PRO A 287 31.47 -24.99 -22.92
C PRO A 287 31.06 -23.90 -23.95
N PRO A 288 31.34 -24.10 -25.27
CA PRO A 288 31.23 -23.04 -26.27
C PRO A 288 29.78 -22.75 -26.72
N GLN A 289 29.44 -21.47 -26.84
CA GLN A 289 28.14 -20.98 -27.33
C GLN A 289 27.98 -21.21 -28.85
N ARG A 290 26.87 -21.84 -29.25
CA ARG A 290 26.48 -22.01 -30.67
C ARG A 290 25.83 -20.75 -31.22
N ARG A 291 26.42 -20.17 -32.27
CA ARG A 291 25.80 -19.18 -33.16
C ARG A 291 24.73 -19.84 -34.03
N TRP A 292 23.56 -19.22 -34.13
CA TRP A 292 22.57 -19.50 -35.17
C TRP A 292 22.45 -18.30 -36.10
N PHE A 293 22.46 -18.62 -37.40
CA PHE A 293 22.58 -17.74 -38.56
C PHE A 293 21.37 -16.81 -38.79
N GLU A 294 21.67 -15.63 -39.32
CA GLU A 294 20.75 -14.67 -39.94
C GLU A 294 20.16 -15.20 -41.25
N ARG A 295 18.90 -14.83 -41.55
CA ARG A 295 18.42 -14.61 -42.93
C ARG A 295 17.40 -13.46 -43.01
N SER A 296 17.92 -12.34 -43.51
CA SER A 296 17.40 -11.44 -44.56
C SER A 296 15.91 -11.11 -44.64
N ILE A 297 15.58 -9.81 -44.46
CA ILE A 297 14.55 -9.11 -45.24
C ILE A 297 15.15 -7.79 -45.78
N PHE A 298 14.88 -7.55 -47.05
CA PHE A 298 15.39 -6.50 -47.93
C PHE A 298 15.07 -5.07 -47.47
N TYR A 299 16.05 -4.18 -47.61
CA TYR A 299 15.91 -2.71 -47.60
C TYR A 299 16.02 -2.17 -49.03
N LEU A 300 15.12 -1.26 -49.42
CA LEU A 300 15.30 -0.26 -50.48
C LEU A 300 14.62 1.06 -50.02
N PRO A 301 15.07 2.25 -50.48
CA PRO A 301 15.26 3.46 -49.67
C PRO A 301 14.14 4.51 -49.84
N PRO A 302 14.15 5.59 -49.04
CA PRO A 302 13.08 6.60 -49.03
C PRO A 302 13.26 7.63 -50.14
N LEU A 303 12.16 8.09 -50.73
CA LEU A 303 12.09 9.34 -51.48
C LEU A 303 10.99 10.22 -50.88
N ALA A 304 11.42 11.36 -50.34
CA ALA A 304 10.57 12.51 -50.06
C ALA A 304 10.40 13.33 -51.35
N VAL A 305 9.22 13.95 -51.53
CA VAL A 305 9.01 15.41 -51.56
C VAL A 305 7.60 15.75 -52.08
N ALA A 306 6.94 16.60 -51.28
CA ALA A 306 5.81 17.51 -51.47
C ALA A 306 5.04 17.65 -52.81
N GLY A 307 3.72 17.85 -52.69
CA GLY A 307 2.87 18.48 -53.70
C GLY A 307 1.46 18.81 -53.17
N ILE A 308 1.15 20.10 -53.07
CA ILE A 308 -0.08 20.74 -52.58
C ILE A 308 -1.19 20.69 -53.65
N ALA A 309 -2.47 20.52 -53.27
CA ALA A 309 -3.57 21.46 -53.63
C ALA A 309 -4.99 20.96 -53.30
N ALA A 310 -5.81 21.92 -52.87
CA ALA A 310 -7.17 21.92 -52.38
C ALA A 310 -8.28 21.43 -53.35
N GLY A 311 -9.45 21.10 -52.77
CA GLY A 311 -10.74 21.14 -53.49
C GLY A 311 -11.92 20.44 -52.80
N LEU A 312 -12.63 21.18 -51.92
CA LEU A 312 -14.09 21.25 -51.63
C LEU A 312 -14.98 20.00 -51.92
N ILE A 313 -15.87 19.49 -51.03
CA ILE A 313 -17.21 20.02 -50.66
C ILE A 313 -17.80 19.13 -49.52
N ALA A 314 -18.38 19.74 -48.45
CA ALA A 314 -19.67 19.42 -47.79
C ALA A 314 -19.66 19.77 -46.27
N PRO A 315 -20.54 20.68 -45.79
CA PRO A 315 -20.69 20.96 -44.36
C PRO A 315 -21.86 20.17 -43.77
N SER A 316 -21.59 19.00 -43.18
CA SER A 316 -22.54 18.35 -42.28
C SER A 316 -21.88 17.19 -41.52
N PHE A 317 -21.93 17.29 -40.18
CA PHE A 317 -21.54 16.30 -39.17
C PHE A 317 -20.04 16.07 -38.95
N LEU A 318 -19.31 17.10 -38.51
CA LEU A 318 -18.23 16.85 -37.54
C LEU A 318 -18.88 16.68 -36.17
N ASN A 319 -19.38 15.47 -35.90
CA ASN A 319 -19.42 14.99 -34.52
C ASN A 319 -17.99 15.16 -34.00
N ALA A 320 -17.80 15.99 -32.98
CA ALA A 320 -16.54 16.03 -32.25
C ALA A 320 -16.20 14.57 -31.91
N ILE A 321 -15.10 14.07 -32.47
CA ILE A 321 -14.57 12.74 -32.17
C ILE A 321 -14.30 12.77 -30.67
N LYS A 322 -15.23 12.23 -29.88
CA LYS A 322 -15.03 12.09 -28.45
C LYS A 322 -13.78 11.23 -28.29
N PRO A 323 -12.73 11.69 -27.59
CA PRO A 323 -11.58 10.85 -27.32
C PRO A 323 -12.06 9.57 -26.62
N PRO A 324 -11.45 8.42 -26.92
CA PRO A 324 -11.90 7.16 -26.35
C PRO A 324 -11.79 7.21 -24.82
N THR A 325 -12.85 6.77 -24.12
CA THR A 325 -12.91 6.73 -22.65
C THR A 325 -11.88 5.77 -22.03
N CYS A 326 -11.26 4.90 -22.83
CA CYS A 326 -10.19 3.97 -22.47
C CYS A 326 -9.38 3.66 -23.75
N PRO A 327 -8.05 3.45 -23.69
CA PRO A 327 -7.20 3.52 -22.48
C PRO A 327 -6.86 4.95 -22.07
N PHE A 328 -6.56 5.16 -20.79
CA PHE A 328 -6.06 6.42 -20.22
C PHE A 328 -4.53 6.56 -20.35
N ILE A 329 -3.99 7.68 -19.86
CA ILE A 329 -2.55 7.93 -19.81
C ILE A 329 -1.98 7.23 -18.58
N GLN A 330 -0.95 6.40 -18.76
CA GLN A 330 -0.30 5.73 -17.63
C GLN A 330 0.17 6.74 -16.57
N GLY A 331 -0.09 6.43 -15.30
CA GLY A 331 0.25 7.25 -14.14
C GLY A 331 -0.75 8.38 -13.84
N ASP A 332 -1.92 8.40 -14.47
CA ASP A 332 -2.99 9.37 -14.16
C ASP A 332 -3.92 8.92 -13.01
N ALA A 333 -3.62 7.76 -12.41
CA ALA A 333 -4.38 7.12 -11.33
C ALA A 333 -5.73 6.54 -11.76
N LEU A 334 -6.01 6.44 -13.06
CA LEU A 334 -7.17 5.77 -13.62
C LEU A 334 -6.73 4.56 -14.45
N SER A 335 -7.54 3.50 -14.46
CA SER A 335 -7.28 2.36 -15.33
C SER A 335 -8.56 1.64 -15.74
N CYS A 336 -8.65 1.34 -17.03
CA CYS A 336 -9.61 0.39 -17.58
C CYS A 336 -9.00 -1.01 -17.78
N GLY A 337 -7.68 -1.15 -17.60
CA GLY A 337 -6.93 -2.36 -17.87
C GLY A 337 -5.53 -2.11 -18.42
N GLU A 338 -5.17 -0.88 -18.75
CA GLU A 338 -3.89 -0.43 -19.33
C GLU A 338 -2.79 -0.16 -18.30
N GLU A 339 -3.13 -0.14 -17.01
CA GLU A 339 -2.16 -0.14 -15.92
C GLU A 339 -2.65 -0.90 -14.67
N ILE A 340 -1.71 -1.43 -13.88
CA ILE A 340 -1.99 -2.06 -12.58
C ILE A 340 -1.92 -0.98 -11.51
N LEU A 341 -3.05 -0.71 -10.84
CA LEU A 341 -3.12 0.23 -9.72
C LEU A 341 -2.89 -0.48 -8.39
N VAL A 342 -3.46 -1.68 -8.21
CA VAL A 342 -3.35 -2.46 -6.97
C VAL A 342 -2.11 -3.36 -6.99
N LYS A 343 -0.94 -2.73 -6.79
CA LYS A 343 0.37 -3.42 -6.75
C LYS A 343 0.67 -4.03 -5.38
N THR A 344 0.11 -5.20 -5.08
CA THR A 344 0.49 -5.99 -3.88
C THR A 344 1.40 -7.18 -4.18
N SER A 345 1.58 -7.49 -5.46
CA SER A 345 2.41 -8.56 -6.00
C SER A 345 2.82 -8.17 -7.43
N ALA A 346 3.76 -8.90 -8.03
CA ALA A 346 4.13 -8.75 -9.44
C ALA A 346 3.50 -9.88 -10.30
N PRO A 347 2.18 -9.86 -10.55
CA PRO A 347 1.51 -10.88 -11.34
C PRO A 347 1.94 -10.79 -12.82
N ARG A 348 2.80 -11.71 -13.25
CA ARG A 348 3.37 -11.80 -14.61
C ARG A 348 2.30 -11.85 -15.70
N LEU A 349 1.26 -12.66 -15.54
CA LEU A 349 0.19 -12.84 -16.53
C LEU A 349 -0.75 -11.63 -16.54
N LYS A 350 -1.07 -11.05 -15.38
CA LYS A 350 -1.82 -9.80 -15.33
C LYS A 350 -1.05 -8.67 -16.01
N GLN A 351 0.26 -8.55 -15.77
CA GLN A 351 1.12 -7.55 -16.42
C GLN A 351 1.07 -7.66 -17.94
N LYS A 352 1.16 -8.88 -18.48
CA LYS A 352 0.97 -9.13 -19.91
C LYS A 352 -0.43 -8.76 -20.39
N GLY A 353 -1.45 -9.07 -19.60
CA GLY A 353 -2.82 -8.66 -19.93
C GLY A 353 -2.96 -7.15 -20.04
N VAL A 354 -2.30 -6.42 -19.14
CA VAL A 354 -2.28 -4.96 -19.10
C VAL A 354 -1.55 -4.36 -20.30
N GLU A 355 -0.39 -4.91 -20.65
CA GLU A 355 0.37 -4.50 -21.84
C GLU A 355 -0.43 -4.70 -23.13
N GLU A 356 -1.01 -5.88 -23.32
CA GLU A 356 -1.85 -6.17 -24.49
C GLU A 356 -3.10 -5.28 -24.53
N PHE A 357 -3.68 -4.94 -23.37
CA PHE A 357 -4.81 -4.02 -23.30
C PHE A 357 -4.41 -2.61 -23.75
N GLY A 358 -3.27 -2.10 -23.28
CA GLY A 358 -2.71 -0.81 -23.71
C GLY A 358 -2.39 -0.78 -25.21
N ASN A 359 -1.91 -1.90 -25.76
CA ASN A 359 -1.65 -2.07 -27.19
C ASN A 359 -2.94 -2.32 -28.02
N SER A 360 -4.12 -2.19 -27.42
CA SER A 360 -5.42 -2.44 -28.06
C SER A 360 -5.62 -3.88 -28.59
N ASN A 361 -4.80 -4.83 -28.13
CA ASN A 361 -4.93 -6.25 -28.45
C ASN A 361 -5.84 -6.96 -27.42
N TYR A 362 -7.12 -6.58 -27.43
CA TYR A 362 -8.06 -6.94 -26.37
C TYR A 362 -8.32 -8.45 -26.24
N GLN A 363 -8.21 -9.21 -27.35
CA GLN A 363 -8.37 -10.66 -27.32
C GLN A 363 -7.20 -11.34 -26.58
N ALA A 364 -5.97 -10.87 -26.80
CA ALA A 364 -4.80 -11.34 -26.06
C ALA A 364 -4.87 -10.90 -24.59
N ALA A 365 -5.24 -9.65 -24.34
CA ALA A 365 -5.46 -9.12 -22.99
C ALA A 365 -6.45 -9.97 -22.19
N PHE A 366 -7.63 -10.25 -22.76
CA PHE A 366 -8.63 -11.13 -22.16
C PHE A 366 -8.07 -12.51 -21.83
N ASN A 367 -7.31 -13.11 -22.74
CA ASN A 367 -6.70 -14.42 -22.52
C ASN A 367 -5.66 -14.40 -21.39
N PHE A 368 -4.85 -13.36 -21.30
CA PHE A 368 -3.88 -13.20 -20.22
C PHE A 368 -4.54 -12.93 -18.87
N PHE A 369 -5.54 -12.06 -18.78
CA PHE A 369 -6.30 -11.86 -17.54
C PHE A 369 -7.02 -13.13 -17.11
N LYS A 370 -7.58 -13.89 -18.06
CA LYS A 370 -8.20 -15.20 -17.79
C LYS A 370 -7.21 -16.23 -17.26
N LYS A 371 -5.98 -16.25 -17.77
CA LYS A 371 -4.91 -17.10 -17.25
C LYS A 371 -4.48 -16.60 -15.87
N SER A 372 -4.27 -15.30 -15.69
CA SER A 372 -3.93 -14.68 -14.40
C SER A 372 -4.93 -15.07 -13.31
N TRP A 373 -6.24 -14.91 -13.56
CA TRP A 373 -7.30 -15.33 -12.64
C TRP A 373 -7.27 -16.81 -12.24
N LYS A 374 -6.71 -17.68 -13.09
CA LYS A 374 -6.65 -19.13 -12.87
C LYS A 374 -5.34 -19.58 -12.22
N GLU A 375 -4.22 -18.99 -12.64
CA GLU A 375 -2.87 -19.51 -12.44
C GLU A 375 -2.05 -18.66 -11.45
N GLU A 376 -2.39 -17.39 -11.25
CA GLU A 376 -1.65 -16.52 -10.33
C GLU A 376 -2.31 -16.47 -8.95
N ASP A 377 -1.46 -16.35 -7.92
CA ASP A 377 -1.94 -16.29 -6.54
C ASP A 377 -2.77 -15.02 -6.30
N SER A 378 -3.87 -15.23 -5.57
CA SER A 378 -4.94 -14.30 -5.20
C SER A 378 -6.04 -14.10 -6.25
N ILE A 379 -7.27 -14.39 -5.83
CA ILE A 379 -8.47 -14.05 -6.57
C ILE A 379 -8.63 -12.52 -6.50
N ASP A 380 -8.00 -11.87 -7.47
CA ASP A 380 -7.77 -10.44 -7.49
C ASP A 380 -8.91 -9.71 -8.19
N PRO A 381 -9.61 -8.79 -7.49
CA PRO A 381 -10.76 -8.08 -8.05
C PRO A 381 -10.39 -7.10 -9.18
N GLU A 382 -9.19 -6.52 -9.17
CA GLU A 382 -8.72 -5.67 -10.27
C GLU A 382 -8.59 -6.50 -11.57
N THR A 383 -8.01 -7.69 -11.48
CA THR A 383 -7.93 -8.63 -12.60
C THR A 383 -9.30 -9.01 -13.17
N LEU A 384 -10.32 -9.22 -12.32
CA LEU A 384 -11.67 -9.53 -12.80
C LEU A 384 -12.31 -8.34 -13.54
N ILE A 385 -12.09 -7.11 -13.07
CA ILE A 385 -12.57 -5.91 -13.75
C ILE A 385 -11.92 -5.77 -15.12
N TYR A 386 -10.59 -5.91 -15.19
CA TYR A 386 -9.86 -5.80 -16.46
C TYR A 386 -10.21 -6.92 -17.43
N MET A 387 -10.41 -8.15 -16.94
CA MET A 387 -10.90 -9.25 -17.76
C MET A 387 -12.29 -8.95 -18.34
N ASN A 388 -13.21 -8.38 -17.56
CA ASN A 388 -14.53 -7.96 -18.05
C ASN A 388 -14.42 -6.87 -19.12
N ASN A 389 -13.60 -5.84 -18.89
CA ASN A 389 -13.39 -4.76 -19.85
C ASN A 389 -12.77 -5.26 -21.16
N ALA A 390 -11.72 -6.09 -21.07
CA ALA A 390 -11.07 -6.72 -22.21
C ALA A 390 -12.03 -7.62 -22.99
N TRP A 391 -12.88 -8.36 -22.29
CA TRP A 391 -13.91 -9.20 -22.90
C TRP A 391 -14.89 -8.39 -23.75
N LEU A 392 -15.43 -7.29 -23.21
CA LEU A 392 -16.34 -6.40 -23.92
C LEU A 392 -15.70 -5.86 -25.20
N LYS A 393 -14.46 -5.38 -25.11
CA LYS A 393 -13.70 -4.83 -26.24
C LYS A 393 -13.37 -5.89 -27.30
N ALA A 394 -12.90 -7.06 -26.88
CA ALA A 394 -12.56 -8.16 -27.80
C ALA A 394 -13.75 -8.67 -28.61
N ASN A 395 -14.97 -8.59 -28.04
CA ASN A 395 -16.20 -9.03 -28.68
C ASN A 395 -17.01 -7.88 -29.30
N ASN A 396 -16.48 -6.66 -29.33
CA ASN A 396 -17.14 -5.46 -29.82
C ASN A 396 -18.56 -5.27 -29.22
N VAL A 397 -18.68 -5.52 -27.91
CA VAL A 397 -19.93 -5.37 -27.17
C VAL A 397 -20.10 -3.93 -26.73
N ASP A 398 -21.22 -3.32 -27.13
CA ASP A 398 -21.66 -2.03 -26.60
C ASP A 398 -21.82 -2.05 -25.08
N SER A 399 -21.31 -1.03 -24.40
CA SER A 399 -21.39 -0.92 -22.94
C SER A 399 -21.61 0.50 -22.44
N TYR A 400 -22.11 0.61 -21.21
CA TYR A 400 -22.07 1.86 -20.43
C TYR A 400 -20.87 1.85 -19.48
N THR A 401 -20.42 3.03 -19.06
CA THR A 401 -19.23 3.16 -18.19
C THR A 401 -19.59 3.76 -16.83
N ILE A 402 -19.12 3.12 -15.77
CA ILE A 402 -19.05 3.70 -14.42
C ILE A 402 -17.60 3.70 -13.92
N ALA A 403 -17.32 4.50 -12.90
CA ALA A 403 -16.04 4.47 -12.21
C ALA A 403 -16.20 3.94 -10.77
N VAL A 404 -15.11 3.46 -10.19
CA VAL A 404 -14.99 3.13 -8.77
C VAL A 404 -13.75 3.82 -8.19
N ALA A 405 -13.94 4.69 -7.21
CA ALA A 405 -12.86 5.35 -6.49
C ALA A 405 -12.43 4.50 -5.28
N VAL A 406 -11.14 4.17 -5.18
CA VAL A 406 -10.59 3.26 -4.17
C VAL A 406 -9.37 3.83 -3.43
N PRO A 407 -9.21 3.51 -2.13
CA PRO A 407 -8.11 4.02 -1.31
C PRO A 407 -6.89 3.09 -1.35
N ILE A 408 -5.99 3.27 -2.32
CA ILE A 408 -4.71 2.54 -2.34
C ILE A 408 -3.72 3.31 -1.46
N LEU A 409 -3.61 2.91 -0.20
CA LEU A 409 -2.77 3.63 0.76
C LEU A 409 -1.30 3.50 0.36
N LYS A 410 -0.60 4.63 0.27
CA LYS A 410 0.80 4.72 -0.16
C LYS A 410 1.66 5.48 0.85
N ASN A 411 2.95 5.13 0.91
CA ASN A 411 3.99 5.89 1.59
C ASN A 411 4.29 7.18 0.82
N ARG A 412 5.08 8.06 1.42
CA ARG A 412 5.49 9.34 0.78
C ARG A 412 6.32 9.14 -0.49
N ASP A 413 6.99 8.00 -0.62
CA ASP A 413 7.73 7.60 -1.83
C ASP A 413 6.84 6.93 -2.89
N GLY A 414 5.53 6.77 -2.62
CA GLY A 414 4.58 6.16 -3.54
C GLY A 414 4.42 4.64 -3.39
N SER A 415 5.24 3.98 -2.56
CA SER A 415 5.10 2.53 -2.31
C SER A 415 3.79 2.20 -1.59
N VAL A 416 3.17 1.06 -1.93
CA VAL A 416 1.84 0.69 -1.41
C VAL A 416 1.95 0.15 0.01
N ILE A 417 1.29 0.80 0.96
CA ILE A 417 1.19 0.42 2.38
C ILE A 417 0.13 -0.66 2.59
N ASN A 418 -1.07 -0.46 2.06
CA ASN A 418 -2.21 -1.34 2.29
C ASN A 418 -3.26 -1.17 1.20
N THR A 419 -3.81 -2.29 0.72
CA THR A 419 -4.83 -2.32 -0.33
C THR A 419 -6.13 -3.00 0.10
N ASP A 420 -6.26 -3.39 1.36
CA ASP A 420 -7.34 -4.27 1.82
C ASP A 420 -8.71 -3.65 1.51
N SER A 421 -8.91 -2.39 1.91
CA SER A 421 -10.14 -1.65 1.62
C SER A 421 -10.38 -1.51 0.12
N ALA A 422 -9.34 -1.18 -0.66
CA ALA A 422 -9.45 -1.06 -2.11
C ALA A 422 -9.90 -2.38 -2.75
N LYS A 423 -9.29 -3.50 -2.38
CA LYS A 423 -9.67 -4.83 -2.87
C LYS A 423 -11.11 -5.18 -2.52
N GLU A 424 -11.57 -4.92 -1.30
CA GLU A 424 -12.98 -5.18 -0.94
C GLU A 424 -13.97 -4.34 -1.77
N LEU A 425 -13.69 -3.04 -1.97
CA LEU A 425 -14.54 -2.19 -2.83
C LEU A 425 -14.59 -2.74 -4.25
N LEU A 426 -13.42 -3.09 -4.82
CA LEU A 426 -13.33 -3.67 -6.16
C LEU A 426 -14.06 -5.01 -6.25
N ARG A 427 -14.03 -5.87 -5.22
CA ARG A 427 -14.78 -7.16 -5.23
C ARG A 427 -16.27 -6.94 -5.43
N GLY A 428 -16.85 -5.98 -4.71
CA GLY A 428 -18.27 -5.66 -4.84
C GLY A 428 -18.64 -5.19 -6.25
N VAL A 429 -17.86 -4.25 -6.79
CA VAL A 429 -18.09 -3.69 -8.14
C VAL A 429 -17.82 -4.72 -9.23
N ALA A 430 -16.74 -5.49 -9.14
CA ALA A 430 -16.37 -6.53 -10.10
C ALA A 430 -17.45 -7.61 -10.22
N GLN A 431 -18.05 -8.02 -9.09
CA GLN A 431 -19.15 -8.98 -9.09
C GLN A 431 -20.40 -8.42 -9.77
N ALA A 432 -20.75 -7.15 -9.51
CA ALA A 432 -21.89 -6.49 -10.16
C ALA A 432 -21.67 -6.36 -11.68
N GLN A 433 -20.46 -5.94 -12.09
CA GLN A 433 -20.06 -5.86 -13.49
C GLN A 433 -20.15 -7.22 -14.19
N THR A 434 -19.58 -8.26 -13.58
CA THR A 434 -19.59 -9.62 -14.12
C THR A 434 -21.03 -10.12 -14.33
N GLN A 435 -21.95 -9.84 -13.40
CA GLN A 435 -23.37 -10.18 -13.59
C GLN A 435 -23.99 -9.46 -14.80
N VAL A 436 -23.69 -8.18 -15.02
CA VAL A 436 -24.19 -7.46 -16.20
C VAL A 436 -23.67 -8.12 -17.48
N ASN A 437 -22.35 -8.35 -17.57
CA ASN A 437 -21.70 -8.85 -18.77
C ASN A 437 -22.05 -10.31 -19.09
N LEU A 438 -22.27 -11.15 -18.06
CA LEU A 438 -22.84 -12.50 -18.25
C LEU A 438 -24.23 -12.48 -18.90
N GLY A 439 -25.00 -11.41 -18.70
CA GLY A 439 -26.30 -11.22 -19.35
C GLY A 439 -26.19 -11.02 -20.87
N ILE A 440 -25.02 -10.64 -21.39
CA ILE A 440 -24.74 -10.49 -22.82
C ILE A 440 -24.32 -11.82 -23.44
N ILE A 441 -23.46 -12.58 -22.76
CA ILE A 441 -22.95 -13.88 -23.23
C ILE A 441 -24.10 -14.85 -23.56
N GLY A 442 -25.14 -14.86 -22.72
CA GLY A 442 -26.32 -15.71 -22.92
C GLY A 442 -27.17 -15.39 -24.16
N GLN A 443 -26.97 -14.24 -24.82
CA GLN A 443 -27.76 -13.81 -25.99
C GLN A 443 -27.07 -14.10 -27.34
N ASN A 444 -25.73 -14.19 -27.37
CA ASN A 444 -24.96 -14.15 -28.62
C ASN A 444 -24.21 -15.45 -28.98
N GLY A 445 -24.39 -16.55 -28.25
CA GLY A 445 -23.84 -17.87 -28.63
C GLY A 445 -22.31 -18.03 -28.62
N SER A 446 -21.52 -16.97 -28.41
CA SER A 446 -20.06 -17.03 -28.27
C SER A 446 -19.64 -17.55 -26.90
N ILE A 447 -18.98 -18.71 -26.87
CA ILE A 447 -18.41 -19.29 -25.65
C ILE A 447 -17.07 -18.60 -25.34
N SER A 448 -17.13 -17.61 -24.45
CA SER A 448 -15.97 -17.06 -23.76
C SER A 448 -16.29 -16.99 -22.27
N TYR A 449 -15.73 -17.93 -21.53
CA TYR A 449 -15.90 -18.06 -20.08
C TYR A 449 -15.52 -16.79 -19.31
N LEU A 450 -16.47 -16.26 -18.52
CA LEU A 450 -16.22 -15.33 -17.41
C LEU A 450 -16.43 -16.07 -16.07
N PRO A 451 -15.65 -15.79 -15.01
CA PRO A 451 -15.86 -16.40 -13.70
C PRO A 451 -17.28 -16.19 -13.18
N GLY A 452 -17.86 -17.23 -12.61
CA GLY A 452 -19.21 -17.18 -12.04
C GLY A 452 -20.36 -17.46 -13.00
N GLN A 453 -20.09 -17.73 -14.28
CA GLN A 453 -21.11 -18.06 -15.28
C GLN A 453 -22.10 -19.14 -14.85
N ASP A 454 -21.65 -20.14 -14.08
CA ASP A 454 -22.50 -21.27 -13.67
C ASP A 454 -23.43 -20.98 -12.47
N PHE A 455 -23.26 -19.84 -11.78
CA PHE A 455 -23.98 -19.56 -10.53
C PHE A 455 -24.37 -18.09 -10.29
N LEU A 456 -23.87 -17.17 -11.12
CA LEU A 456 -24.29 -15.78 -11.15
C LEU A 456 -25.34 -15.59 -12.23
N ALA A 457 -26.48 -14.98 -11.87
CA ALA A 457 -27.51 -14.66 -12.84
C ALA A 457 -27.10 -13.44 -13.68
N GLY A 458 -27.17 -13.59 -15.02
CA GLY A 458 -26.91 -12.53 -15.98
C GLY A 458 -27.94 -11.39 -15.89
N LYS A 459 -27.48 -10.13 -16.01
CA LYS A 459 -28.28 -8.91 -15.78
C LYS A 459 -27.92 -7.78 -16.75
N ALA A 460 -27.92 -8.02 -18.06
CA ALA A 460 -27.61 -7.00 -19.08
C ALA A 460 -28.38 -5.68 -18.88
N ILE A 461 -27.79 -4.56 -19.31
CA ILE A 461 -28.40 -3.21 -19.24
C ILE A 461 -28.99 -2.91 -20.62
N ASN A 462 -30.26 -3.24 -20.84
CA ASN A 462 -30.95 -2.98 -22.12
C ASN A 462 -30.16 -3.51 -23.34
N GLY A 463 -29.61 -4.72 -23.22
CA GLY A 463 -28.78 -5.35 -24.26
C GLY A 463 -27.32 -4.87 -24.31
N LYS A 464 -26.88 -4.00 -23.39
CA LYS A 464 -25.50 -3.51 -23.29
C LYS A 464 -24.78 -4.01 -22.03
N GLY A 465 -23.46 -4.12 -22.14
CA GLY A 465 -22.55 -4.48 -21.05
C GLY A 465 -22.23 -3.31 -20.12
N LEU A 466 -21.32 -3.54 -19.17
CA LEU A 466 -20.80 -2.54 -18.24
C LEU A 466 -19.27 -2.55 -18.24
N THR A 467 -18.68 -1.41 -18.61
CA THR A 467 -17.26 -1.08 -18.41
C THR A 467 -17.10 -0.43 -17.05
N VAL A 468 -16.06 -0.82 -16.31
CA VAL A 468 -15.71 -0.22 -15.02
C VAL A 468 -14.30 0.38 -15.10
N VAL A 469 -14.18 1.65 -14.74
CA VAL A 469 -12.90 2.35 -14.57
C VAL A 469 -12.52 2.33 -13.09
N ILE A 470 -11.30 1.91 -12.77
CA ILE A 470 -10.76 2.03 -11.42
C ILE A 470 -10.07 3.38 -11.30
N ALA A 471 -10.30 4.09 -10.20
CA ALA A 471 -9.70 5.38 -9.91
C ALA A 471 -9.08 5.34 -8.51
N ASP A 472 -7.78 5.55 -8.40
CA ASP A 472 -7.07 5.60 -7.11
C ASP A 472 -7.11 7.02 -6.54
N ASP A 473 -7.63 7.14 -5.32
CA ASP A 473 -7.63 8.39 -4.55
C ASP A 473 -6.57 8.42 -3.44
N SER A 474 -5.83 7.32 -3.27
CA SER A 474 -4.79 7.09 -2.26
C SER A 474 -5.23 7.34 -0.80
N ASN A 475 -6.54 7.50 -0.56
CA ASN A 475 -7.13 8.04 0.66
C ASN A 475 -6.55 9.40 1.09
N LEU A 476 -6.09 10.21 0.12
CA LEU A 476 -5.50 11.54 0.32
C LEU A 476 -6.35 12.60 -0.37
N GLU A 477 -6.68 13.67 0.35
CA GLU A 477 -7.59 14.71 -0.13
C GLU A 477 -7.14 15.32 -1.46
N THR A 478 -5.84 15.59 -1.59
CA THR A 478 -5.24 16.17 -2.80
C THR A 478 -5.36 15.25 -4.01
N GLU A 479 -5.12 13.95 -3.84
CA GLU A 479 -5.24 12.96 -4.91
C GLU A 479 -6.71 12.71 -5.24
N ALA A 480 -7.61 12.63 -4.25
CA ALA A 480 -9.04 12.51 -4.47
C ALA A 480 -9.60 13.67 -5.32
N ILE A 481 -9.21 14.91 -5.03
CA ILE A 481 -9.60 16.11 -5.80
C ILE A 481 -9.06 16.04 -7.23
N LYS A 482 -7.79 15.67 -7.41
CA LYS A 482 -7.16 15.50 -8.73
C LYS A 482 -7.90 14.44 -9.55
N THR A 483 -8.12 13.27 -8.98
CA THR A 483 -8.85 12.16 -9.58
C THR A 483 -10.29 12.56 -9.93
N ALA A 484 -10.98 13.30 -9.05
CA ALA A 484 -12.32 13.82 -9.32
C ALA A 484 -12.35 14.75 -10.54
N HIS A 485 -11.37 15.66 -10.67
CA HIS A 485 -11.24 16.52 -11.85
C HIS A 485 -10.97 15.75 -13.13
N THR A 486 -10.22 14.65 -13.08
CA THR A 486 -10.01 13.76 -14.23
C THR A 486 -11.31 13.04 -14.62
N LEU A 487 -12.04 12.48 -13.64
CA LEU A 487 -13.28 11.74 -13.88
C LEU A 487 -14.39 12.60 -14.50
N VAL A 488 -14.58 13.84 -14.03
CA VAL A 488 -15.67 14.68 -14.56
C VAL A 488 -15.47 15.11 -16.01
N LYS A 489 -14.21 15.16 -16.49
CA LYS A 489 -13.85 15.45 -17.88
C LYS A 489 -14.21 14.31 -18.84
N GLN A 490 -14.52 13.11 -18.32
CA GLN A 490 -14.89 11.95 -19.13
C GLN A 490 -16.42 11.85 -19.25
N PRO A 491 -17.03 12.33 -20.35
CA PRO A 491 -18.49 12.44 -20.44
C PRO A 491 -19.22 11.09 -20.44
N ASP A 492 -18.53 10.02 -20.82
CA ASP A 492 -19.13 8.69 -20.94
C ASP A 492 -19.18 7.94 -19.59
N ILE A 493 -18.50 8.45 -18.56
CA ILE A 493 -18.66 7.95 -17.17
C ILE A 493 -19.99 8.50 -16.62
N LEU A 494 -20.97 7.62 -16.42
CA LEU A 494 -22.33 7.96 -16.04
C LEU A 494 -22.56 8.01 -14.52
N GLY A 495 -21.70 7.35 -13.74
CA GLY A 495 -21.78 7.31 -12.28
C GLY A 495 -20.50 6.80 -11.64
N LEU A 496 -20.35 7.09 -10.36
CA LEU A 496 -19.18 6.76 -9.55
C LEU A 496 -19.61 6.01 -8.28
N VAL A 497 -18.95 4.88 -8.01
CA VAL A 497 -18.98 4.20 -6.71
C VAL A 497 -17.80 4.70 -5.88
N GLY A 498 -18.06 5.17 -4.66
CA GLY A 498 -17.02 5.71 -3.76
C GLY A 498 -17.38 7.08 -3.18
N HIS A 499 -16.47 7.82 -2.58
CA HIS A 499 -15.17 7.34 -2.09
C HIS A 499 -15.36 6.44 -0.86
N TYR A 500 -14.29 5.79 -0.42
CA TYR A 500 -14.28 4.98 0.81
C TYR A 500 -14.43 5.85 2.06
N ALA A 501 -13.54 6.83 2.24
CA ALA A 501 -13.57 7.71 3.41
C ALA A 501 -14.55 8.87 3.23
N SER A 502 -15.13 9.31 4.35
CA SER A 502 -16.07 10.45 4.36
C SER A 502 -15.35 11.74 4.00
N GLU A 503 -14.11 11.87 4.43
CA GLU A 503 -13.21 13.00 4.17
C GLU A 503 -13.00 13.18 2.67
N MET A 504 -12.69 12.10 1.94
CA MET A 504 -12.51 12.13 0.49
C MET A 504 -13.82 12.51 -0.22
N THR A 505 -14.93 11.94 0.23
CA THR A 505 -16.25 12.24 -0.36
C THR A 505 -16.67 13.70 -0.14
N VAL A 506 -16.44 14.24 1.05
CA VAL A 506 -16.71 15.66 1.36
C VAL A 506 -15.87 16.58 0.47
N ALA A 507 -14.59 16.25 0.27
CA ALA A 507 -13.67 17.04 -0.54
C ALA A 507 -14.06 17.06 -2.04
N THR A 508 -14.66 15.99 -2.56
CA THR A 508 -14.91 15.84 -4.00
C THR A 508 -16.37 16.03 -4.41
N VAL A 509 -17.35 15.92 -3.50
CA VAL A 509 -18.78 15.94 -3.85
C VAL A 509 -19.22 17.19 -4.60
N ASP A 510 -18.67 18.36 -4.27
CA ASP A 510 -19.00 19.62 -4.95
C ASP A 510 -18.47 19.66 -6.40
N ILE A 511 -17.38 18.93 -6.70
CA ILE A 511 -16.86 18.77 -8.07
C ILE A 511 -17.84 17.93 -8.89
N TYR A 512 -18.34 16.84 -8.32
CA TYR A 512 -19.29 15.95 -8.98
C TYR A 512 -20.65 16.62 -9.20
N ASP A 513 -21.16 17.35 -8.20
CA ASP A 513 -22.45 18.05 -8.28
C ASP A 513 -22.46 19.10 -9.41
N LYS A 514 -21.38 19.89 -9.52
CA LYS A 514 -21.20 20.85 -10.64
C LYS A 514 -21.19 20.21 -12.02
N ASN A 515 -20.83 18.93 -12.11
CA ASN A 515 -20.68 18.18 -13.38
C ASN A 515 -21.76 17.11 -13.59
N ASN A 516 -22.81 17.12 -12.75
CA ASN A 516 -23.90 16.15 -12.73
C ASN A 516 -23.45 14.68 -12.59
N LEU A 517 -22.22 14.40 -12.16
CA LEU A 517 -21.74 13.03 -12.03
C LEU A 517 -22.32 12.44 -10.74
N VAL A 518 -23.20 11.45 -10.87
CA VAL A 518 -23.80 10.78 -9.71
C VAL A 518 -22.74 10.03 -8.90
N LEU A 519 -22.71 10.28 -7.60
CA LEU A 519 -21.88 9.59 -6.63
C LEU A 519 -22.75 8.71 -5.73
N VAL A 520 -22.53 7.40 -5.74
CA VAL A 520 -23.11 6.47 -4.76
C VAL A 520 -22.00 5.96 -3.85
N SER A 521 -21.89 6.55 -2.66
CA SER A 521 -20.85 6.18 -1.70
C SER A 521 -21.18 4.92 -0.92
N SER A 522 -20.22 3.99 -0.90
CA SER A 522 -20.29 2.76 -0.13
C SER A 522 -19.68 2.86 1.26
N GLY A 523 -18.83 3.85 1.54
CA GLY A 523 -18.11 3.98 2.82
C GLY A 523 -18.40 5.26 3.62
N SER A 524 -18.96 6.30 3.01
CA SER A 524 -19.19 7.58 3.68
C SER A 524 -20.36 7.57 4.66
N THR A 525 -20.12 8.07 5.87
CA THR A 525 -21.07 8.01 6.98
C THR A 525 -21.41 9.37 7.60
N THR A 526 -20.63 10.42 7.35
CA THR A 526 -20.86 11.76 7.93
C THR A 526 -22.20 12.38 7.48
N GLU A 527 -22.85 13.13 8.37
CA GLU A 527 -24.05 13.93 8.11
C GLU A 527 -23.74 15.23 7.36
N GLU A 528 -22.48 15.67 7.31
CA GLU A 528 -22.09 16.85 6.52
C GLU A 528 -22.53 16.77 5.04
N LEU A 529 -22.55 15.55 4.51
CA LEU A 529 -22.96 15.26 3.14
C LEU A 529 -24.47 15.46 2.90
N THR A 530 -25.29 15.37 3.95
CA THR A 530 -26.75 15.54 3.88
C THR A 530 -27.23 16.87 4.44
N GLU A 531 -26.51 17.47 5.40
CA GLU A 531 -26.79 18.82 5.90
C GLU A 531 -26.62 19.88 4.81
N LYS A 532 -25.54 19.79 4.03
CA LYS A 532 -25.40 20.53 2.78
C LYS A 532 -25.76 19.59 1.64
N HIS A 533 -27.02 19.56 1.26
CA HIS A 533 -27.53 18.62 0.26
C HIS A 533 -26.94 18.88 -1.14
N ARG A 534 -26.44 17.81 -1.79
CA ARG A 534 -26.00 17.79 -3.19
C ARG A 534 -26.88 16.81 -3.95
N LYS A 535 -27.39 17.22 -5.12
CA LYS A 535 -28.42 16.45 -5.84
C LYS A 535 -27.88 15.12 -6.36
N VAL A 536 -26.58 15.07 -6.61
CA VAL A 536 -25.89 13.90 -7.19
C VAL A 536 -25.41 12.89 -6.14
N PHE A 537 -25.48 13.21 -4.85
CA PHE A 537 -24.94 12.37 -3.78
C PHE A 537 -25.98 11.39 -3.26
N PHE A 538 -25.57 10.13 -3.17
CA PHE A 538 -26.31 9.04 -2.53
C PHE A 538 -25.34 8.17 -1.73
N ARG A 539 -25.82 7.42 -0.74
CA ARG A 539 -24.99 6.42 -0.04
C ARG A 539 -25.72 5.13 0.28
N THR A 540 -25.02 4.00 0.19
CA THR A 540 -25.55 2.68 0.56
C THR A 540 -25.23 2.28 2.00
N SER A 541 -24.20 2.89 2.58
CA SER A 541 -23.86 2.79 4.01
C SER A 541 -24.88 3.52 4.89
N TYR A 542 -24.81 3.27 6.20
CA TYR A 542 -25.58 4.03 7.19
C TYR A 542 -24.91 5.38 7.52
N SER A 543 -25.66 6.26 8.18
CA SER A 543 -25.14 7.52 8.74
C SER A 543 -24.48 7.34 10.11
N THR A 544 -23.68 8.31 10.58
CA THR A 544 -23.10 8.23 11.92
C THR A 544 -24.19 8.21 13.00
N ASN A 545 -25.31 8.90 12.79
CA ASN A 545 -26.49 8.88 13.63
C ASN A 545 -26.98 7.46 13.90
N PHE A 546 -27.13 6.63 12.86
CA PHE A 546 -27.53 5.23 13.03
C PHE A 546 -26.53 4.44 13.89
N SER A 547 -25.23 4.57 13.61
CA SER A 547 -24.21 3.87 14.40
C SER A 547 -24.14 4.36 15.84
N SER A 548 -24.33 5.66 16.07
CA SER A 548 -24.28 6.28 17.39
C SER A 548 -25.43 5.82 18.29
N GLN A 549 -26.65 5.75 17.74
CA GLN A 549 -27.79 5.17 18.45
C GLN A 549 -27.54 3.70 18.80
N LEU A 550 -27.02 2.92 17.85
CA LEU A 550 -26.75 1.49 18.06
C LEU A 550 -25.71 1.25 19.17
N LEU A 551 -24.61 2.00 19.16
CA LEU A 551 -23.56 1.91 20.17
C LEU A 551 -24.04 2.38 21.56
N ALA A 552 -24.81 3.48 21.62
CA ALA A 552 -25.38 3.98 22.87
C ALA A 552 -26.35 2.96 23.48
N ASP A 553 -27.25 2.41 22.67
CA ASP A 553 -28.20 1.38 23.10
C ASP A 553 -27.51 0.12 23.60
N PHE A 554 -26.46 -0.32 22.91
CA PHE A 554 -25.66 -1.45 23.35
C PHE A 554 -25.05 -1.23 24.74
N LEU A 555 -24.40 -0.08 24.96
CA LEU A 555 -23.75 0.23 26.23
C LEU A 555 -24.77 0.34 27.38
N LEU A 556 -25.90 1.00 27.14
CA LEU A 556 -26.95 1.15 28.15
C LEU A 556 -27.59 -0.20 28.51
N LYS A 557 -27.91 -1.04 27.51
CA LYS A 557 -28.46 -2.39 27.71
C LYS A 557 -27.50 -3.32 28.43
N THR A 558 -26.19 -3.13 28.24
CA THR A 558 -25.14 -3.89 28.95
C THR A 558 -24.76 -3.27 30.31
N GLY A 559 -25.52 -2.27 30.78
CA GLY A 559 -25.42 -1.74 32.13
C GLY A 559 -24.28 -0.73 32.34
N PHE A 560 -23.78 -0.11 31.27
CA PHE A 560 -22.85 1.02 31.36
C PHE A 560 -23.63 2.34 31.45
N LYS A 561 -23.40 3.08 32.54
CA LYS A 561 -23.93 4.43 32.76
C LYS A 561 -22.92 5.53 32.48
N LYS A 562 -21.64 5.18 32.32
CA LYS A 562 -20.54 6.10 31.98
C LYS A 562 -19.84 5.64 30.72
N ALA A 563 -19.49 6.58 29.83
CA ALA A 563 -18.69 6.33 28.64
C ALA A 563 -17.64 7.42 28.46
N ALA A 564 -16.43 7.03 28.03
CA ALA A 564 -15.39 7.93 27.58
C ALA A 564 -15.19 7.74 26.07
N VAL A 565 -15.22 8.83 25.30
CA VAL A 565 -15.11 8.78 23.84
C VAL A 565 -13.72 9.25 23.42
N LEU A 566 -13.01 8.41 22.67
CA LEU A 566 -11.74 8.72 22.03
C LEU A 566 -12.00 8.86 20.52
N TYR A 567 -11.64 10.01 19.95
CA TYR A 567 -12.01 10.36 18.57
C TYR A 567 -10.94 11.26 17.93
N ASN A 568 -11.05 11.48 16.62
CA ASN A 568 -10.26 12.43 15.86
C ASN A 568 -11.09 13.71 15.63
N PRO A 569 -10.79 14.84 16.31
CA PRO A 569 -11.52 16.09 16.15
C PRO A 569 -11.31 16.75 14.77
N GLY A 570 -10.21 16.45 14.08
CA GLY A 570 -9.94 16.91 12.72
C GLY A 570 -10.72 16.16 11.64
N SER A 571 -11.41 15.07 11.98
CA SER A 571 -12.25 14.31 11.05
C SER A 571 -13.72 14.67 11.23
N SER A 572 -14.37 15.07 10.13
CA SER A 572 -15.81 15.30 10.10
C SER A 572 -16.59 14.06 10.55
N SER A 573 -16.29 12.88 9.98
CA SER A 573 -17.00 11.65 10.32
C SER A 573 -16.84 11.23 11.78
N SER A 574 -15.64 11.40 12.34
CA SER A 574 -15.33 11.08 13.73
C SER A 574 -16.03 12.04 14.70
N SER A 575 -16.03 13.34 14.38
CA SER A 575 -16.66 14.39 15.18
C SER A 575 -18.19 14.29 15.17
N TYR A 576 -18.81 14.04 14.01
CA TYR A 576 -20.27 13.84 13.90
C TYR A 576 -20.72 12.62 14.69
N LEU A 577 -20.01 11.49 14.56
CA LEU A 577 -20.30 10.29 15.35
C LEU A 577 -20.23 10.60 16.85
N THR A 578 -19.16 11.24 17.30
CA THR A 578 -18.96 11.59 18.71
C THR A 578 -20.06 12.50 19.25
N ARG A 579 -20.43 13.54 18.49
CA ARG A 579 -21.52 14.46 18.86
C ARG A 579 -22.85 13.73 18.96
N ALA A 580 -23.20 12.92 17.96
CA ALA A 580 -24.42 12.14 17.95
C ALA A 580 -24.45 11.12 19.10
N PHE A 581 -23.35 10.39 19.33
CA PHE A 581 -23.25 9.42 20.42
C PHE A 581 -23.42 10.10 21.77
N ASN A 582 -22.71 11.20 22.03
CA ASN A 582 -22.81 11.94 23.29
C ASN A 582 -24.25 12.38 23.55
N LYS A 583 -24.90 12.97 22.55
CA LYS A 583 -26.31 13.39 22.62
C LYS A 583 -27.22 12.22 22.99
N TYR A 584 -27.21 11.12 22.22
CA TYR A 584 -28.10 9.98 22.46
C TYR A 584 -27.82 9.29 23.80
N PHE A 585 -26.56 9.14 24.18
CA PHE A 585 -26.19 8.51 25.43
C PHE A 585 -26.66 9.34 26.63
N GLN A 586 -26.52 10.68 26.57
CA GLN A 586 -27.00 11.59 27.60
C GLN A 586 -28.52 11.69 27.69
N GLU A 587 -29.22 11.74 26.56
CA GLU A 587 -30.69 11.72 26.51
C GLU A 587 -31.28 10.48 27.20
N LYS A 588 -30.56 9.34 27.15
CA LYS A 588 -30.92 8.09 27.85
C LYS A 588 -30.27 7.95 29.23
N GLN A 589 -29.95 9.07 29.89
CA GLN A 589 -29.41 9.15 31.25
C GLN A 589 -28.02 8.51 31.43
N GLY A 590 -27.26 8.37 30.34
CA GLY A 590 -25.84 8.07 30.38
C GLY A 590 -25.00 9.31 30.64
N GLN A 591 -23.80 9.13 31.20
CA GLN A 591 -22.86 10.21 31.48
C GLN A 591 -21.62 10.08 30.60
N ILE A 592 -21.28 11.15 29.87
CA ILE A 592 -19.99 11.24 29.19
C ILE A 592 -18.93 11.69 30.18
N VAL A 593 -17.90 10.88 30.34
CA VAL A 593 -16.76 11.18 31.19
C VAL A 593 -15.77 12.02 30.41
N LYS A 594 -15.49 13.22 30.92
CA LYS A 594 -14.43 14.07 30.39
C LYS A 594 -13.07 13.49 30.82
N ILE A 595 -12.25 13.16 29.84
CA ILE A 595 -10.83 12.84 29.99
C ILE A 595 -10.02 13.94 29.28
N ARG A 596 -8.73 14.09 29.60
CA ARG A 596 -7.79 14.94 28.85
C ARG A 596 -7.96 14.67 27.35
N GLU A 597 -7.80 15.70 26.52
CA GLU A 597 -8.07 15.57 25.07
C GLU A 597 -7.09 14.60 24.41
N PHE A 598 -7.45 13.32 24.42
CA PHE A 598 -6.74 12.23 23.76
C PHE A 598 -7.23 12.12 22.32
N ASP A 599 -6.69 12.99 21.47
CA ASP A 599 -6.91 12.99 20.03
C ASP A 599 -6.32 11.71 19.41
N LEU A 600 -7.17 10.87 18.83
CA LEU A 600 -6.75 9.64 18.16
C LEU A 600 -5.85 9.90 16.95
N SER A 601 -5.87 11.06 16.32
CA SER A 601 -5.01 11.35 15.16
C SER A 601 -3.55 11.62 15.53
N ASN A 602 -3.27 11.93 16.80
CA ASN A 602 -1.95 12.36 17.25
C ASN A 602 -0.89 11.26 17.10
N SER A 603 0.26 11.57 16.49
CA SER A 603 1.37 10.62 16.33
C SER A 603 1.99 10.18 17.65
N ASN A 604 1.91 11.02 18.69
CA ASN A 604 2.43 10.74 20.04
C ASN A 604 1.34 10.26 21.00
N PHE A 605 0.26 9.68 20.47
CA PHE A 605 -0.86 9.17 21.26
C PHE A 605 -0.39 8.12 22.27
N ASN A 606 -0.78 8.27 23.54
CA ASN A 606 -0.39 7.36 24.61
C ASN A 606 -1.60 6.59 25.14
N ALA A 607 -1.80 5.37 24.61
CA ALA A 607 -2.91 4.49 24.97
C ALA A 607 -2.94 4.14 26.47
N GLN A 608 -1.78 3.89 27.08
CA GLN A 608 -1.67 3.55 28.51
C GLN A 608 -2.14 4.70 29.40
N LYS A 609 -1.74 5.94 29.07
CA LYS A 609 -2.15 7.14 29.80
C LYS A 609 -3.65 7.39 29.68
N ALA A 610 -4.19 7.25 28.47
CA ALA A 610 -5.64 7.36 28.23
C ALA A 610 -6.43 6.33 29.06
N LEU A 611 -6.00 5.07 29.06
CA LEU A 611 -6.64 4.01 29.84
C LEU A 611 -6.54 4.24 31.34
N LYS A 612 -5.38 4.69 31.85
CA LYS A 612 -5.19 5.01 33.26
C LYS A 612 -6.17 6.09 33.72
N GLU A 613 -6.36 7.12 32.91
CA GLU A 613 -7.31 8.20 33.21
C GLU A 613 -8.77 7.72 33.18
N ILE A 614 -9.14 6.91 32.18
CA ILE A 614 -10.48 6.32 32.11
C ILE A 614 -10.74 5.42 33.32
N GLN A 615 -9.77 4.61 33.75
CA GLN A 615 -9.91 3.70 34.89
C GLN A 615 -10.13 4.44 36.22
N GLN A 616 -9.65 5.67 36.36
CA GLN A 616 -9.89 6.51 37.54
C GLN A 616 -11.34 7.00 37.66
N THR A 617 -12.17 6.80 36.63
CA THR A 617 -13.54 7.34 36.57
C THR A 617 -14.61 6.33 37.00
N GLY A 618 -14.18 5.13 37.42
CA GLY A 618 -15.02 4.01 37.83
C GLY A 618 -15.37 3.09 36.65
N LYS A 619 -16.56 2.46 36.71
CA LYS A 619 -17.06 1.59 35.65
C LYS A 619 -17.46 2.40 34.41
N THR A 620 -16.50 2.66 33.53
CA THR A 620 -16.64 3.47 32.31
C THR A 620 -16.36 2.63 31.07
N ALA A 621 -17.28 2.63 30.12
CA ALA A 621 -17.06 2.05 28.80
C ALA A 621 -16.19 2.98 27.94
N ILE A 622 -15.46 2.41 26.99
CA ILE A 622 -14.64 3.16 26.03
C ILE A 622 -15.35 3.14 24.69
N VAL A 623 -15.52 4.30 24.07
CA VAL A 623 -16.04 4.42 22.71
C VAL A 623 -14.89 4.86 21.81
N LEU A 624 -14.58 4.06 20.79
CA LEU A 624 -13.54 4.34 19.81
C LEU A 624 -14.17 4.84 18.51
N ALA A 625 -13.88 6.09 18.17
CA ALA A 625 -14.37 6.75 16.96
C ALA A 625 -13.22 7.23 16.07
N PRO A 626 -12.37 6.34 15.52
CA PRO A 626 -11.37 6.72 14.52
C PRO A 626 -12.00 7.30 13.24
N ASP A 627 -11.20 7.91 12.38
CA ASP A 627 -11.59 8.36 11.04
C ASP A 627 -11.54 7.23 10.00
N GLY A 628 -11.80 7.55 8.72
CA GLY A 628 -11.73 6.63 7.58
C GLY A 628 -10.31 6.18 7.20
N GLN A 629 -9.39 6.00 8.15
CA GLN A 629 -7.99 5.66 7.94
C GLN A 629 -7.22 6.74 7.14
N VAL A 630 -7.57 8.00 7.38
CA VAL A 630 -6.90 9.19 6.83
C VAL A 630 -5.75 9.64 7.73
N THR A 631 -5.86 9.35 9.03
CA THR A 631 -4.80 9.62 10.02
C THR A 631 -4.42 8.34 10.77
N ASN A 632 -3.55 8.47 11.78
CA ASN A 632 -3.17 7.38 12.69
C ASN A 632 -4.30 6.91 13.63
N SER A 633 -5.50 7.47 13.52
CA SER A 633 -6.61 7.20 14.45
C SER A 633 -7.03 5.73 14.55
N VAL A 634 -6.99 4.98 13.45
CA VAL A 634 -7.25 3.53 13.44
C VAL A 634 -6.14 2.78 14.20
N SER A 635 -4.88 3.08 13.90
CA SER A 635 -3.73 2.47 14.59
C SER A 635 -3.75 2.76 16.09
N ASN A 636 -4.01 4.01 16.48
CA ASN A 636 -4.11 4.43 17.89
C ASN A 636 -5.31 3.79 18.60
N SER A 637 -6.42 3.56 17.89
CA SER A 637 -7.55 2.79 18.41
C SER A 637 -7.18 1.32 18.69
N ILE A 638 -6.40 0.70 17.79
CA ILE A 638 -5.88 -0.66 18.01
C ILE A 638 -4.92 -0.70 19.20
N GLU A 639 -4.11 0.33 19.42
CA GLU A 639 -3.25 0.44 20.62
C GLU A 639 -4.08 0.54 21.91
N ILE A 640 -5.23 1.21 21.89
CA ILE A 640 -6.19 1.17 23.03
C ILE A 640 -6.71 -0.25 23.24
N VAL A 641 -7.10 -0.97 22.19
CA VAL A 641 -7.57 -2.37 22.29
C VAL A 641 -6.50 -3.25 22.93
N LYS A 642 -5.24 -3.13 22.47
CA LYS A 642 -4.10 -3.88 23.01
C LYS A 642 -3.82 -3.54 24.47
N ALA A 643 -3.72 -2.26 24.80
CA ALA A 643 -3.39 -1.80 26.14
C ALA A 643 -4.52 -2.09 27.15
N ASN A 644 -5.77 -2.15 26.70
CA ASN A 644 -6.92 -2.46 27.54
C ASN A 644 -6.91 -3.90 28.07
N GLN A 645 -6.30 -4.86 27.36
CA GLN A 645 -6.21 -6.28 27.80
C GLN A 645 -7.57 -6.85 28.27
N ASN A 646 -8.64 -6.49 27.57
CA ASN A 646 -10.03 -6.86 27.89
C ASN A 646 -10.53 -6.45 29.30
N ARG A 647 -9.96 -5.40 29.89
CA ARG A 647 -10.37 -4.88 31.21
C ARG A 647 -11.70 -4.15 31.13
N SER A 648 -11.80 -3.15 30.26
CA SER A 648 -13.02 -2.37 30.02
C SER A 648 -13.73 -2.80 28.74
N THR A 649 -15.05 -2.59 28.67
CA THR A 649 -15.82 -2.76 27.43
C THR A 649 -15.47 -1.65 26.45
N ILE A 650 -15.15 -2.05 25.22
CA ILE A 650 -14.85 -1.17 24.10
C ILE A 650 -15.97 -1.31 23.08
N ALA A 651 -16.60 -0.18 22.74
CA ALA A 651 -17.56 -0.05 21.66
C ALA A 651 -16.90 0.75 20.52
N GLY A 652 -16.78 0.13 19.34
CA GLY A 652 -16.08 0.70 18.19
C GLY A 652 -16.98 0.90 16.98
N ARG A 653 -16.56 1.78 16.07
CA ARG A 653 -17.17 1.92 14.75
C ARG A 653 -16.54 0.97 13.72
N TRP A 654 -17.24 0.81 12.59
CA TRP A 654 -16.96 -0.18 11.55
C TRP A 654 -15.54 -0.19 10.99
N VAL A 655 -14.80 0.92 10.98
CA VAL A 655 -13.42 0.93 10.45
C VAL A 655 -12.45 0.06 11.25
N LEU A 656 -12.83 -0.37 12.47
CA LEU A 656 -12.11 -1.36 13.26
C LEU A 656 -12.40 -2.81 12.85
N TYR A 657 -13.39 -3.06 11.98
CA TYR A 657 -13.70 -4.36 11.38
C TYR A 657 -12.66 -4.71 10.31
N LYS A 658 -11.41 -4.97 10.72
CA LYS A 658 -10.27 -5.21 9.83
C LYS A 658 -9.41 -6.36 10.34
N GLN A 659 -8.64 -6.97 9.42
CA GLN A 659 -7.68 -8.03 9.74
C GLN A 659 -6.64 -7.58 10.77
N GLN A 660 -6.20 -6.33 10.73
CA GLN A 660 -5.26 -5.78 11.72
C GLN A 660 -5.81 -5.79 13.15
N THR A 661 -7.13 -5.62 13.31
CA THR A 661 -7.80 -5.70 14.62
C THR A 661 -7.85 -7.14 15.12
N LEU A 662 -8.11 -8.12 14.24
CA LEU A 662 -8.02 -9.54 14.58
C LEU A 662 -6.60 -9.95 14.95
N ALA A 663 -5.60 -9.47 14.19
CA ALA A 663 -4.19 -9.69 14.49
C ALA A 663 -3.77 -9.12 15.84
N ALA A 664 -4.27 -7.93 16.20
CA ALA A 664 -4.06 -7.36 17.53
C ALA A 664 -4.76 -8.17 18.62
N ALA A 665 -6.01 -8.58 18.40
CA ALA A 665 -6.79 -9.37 19.33
C ALA A 665 -6.21 -10.78 19.57
N SER A 666 -5.56 -11.39 18.56
CA SER A 666 -4.96 -12.72 18.69
C SER A 666 -3.77 -12.77 19.65
N GLN A 667 -3.18 -11.61 19.97
CA GLN A 667 -2.11 -11.48 20.96
C GLN A 667 -2.65 -11.27 22.38
N LEU A 668 -3.96 -11.12 22.55
CA LEU A 668 -4.60 -10.89 23.85
C LEU A 668 -5.05 -12.21 24.47
N LYS A 669 -4.98 -12.31 25.80
CA LYS A 669 -5.52 -13.45 26.55
C LYS A 669 -7.05 -13.57 26.42
N SER A 670 -7.71 -12.46 26.15
CA SER A 670 -9.17 -12.29 26.18
C SER A 670 -9.51 -11.07 25.31
N PHE A 671 -10.66 -11.08 24.64
CA PHE A 671 -11.06 -10.07 23.64
C PHE A 671 -12.59 -9.90 23.51
N GLU A 672 -13.35 -10.56 24.38
CA GLU A 672 -14.81 -10.69 24.31
C GLU A 672 -15.56 -9.37 24.57
N LYS A 673 -14.89 -8.36 25.15
CA LYS A 673 -15.49 -7.06 25.44
C LYS A 673 -15.25 -6.00 24.36
N LEU A 674 -14.69 -6.38 23.20
CA LEU A 674 -14.65 -5.53 22.02
C LEU A 674 -15.89 -5.78 21.16
N VAL A 675 -16.74 -4.76 21.03
CA VAL A 675 -17.92 -4.78 20.18
C VAL A 675 -17.81 -3.68 19.14
N ILE A 676 -18.12 -4.02 17.89
CA ILE A 676 -17.99 -3.11 16.74
C ILE A 676 -19.34 -3.01 16.04
N SER A 677 -19.79 -1.78 15.77
CA SER A 677 -20.93 -1.54 14.88
C SER A 677 -20.49 -1.65 13.43
N ILE A 678 -21.21 -2.45 12.64
CA ILE A 678 -20.98 -2.60 11.20
C ILE A 678 -22.30 -2.52 10.43
N PRO A 679 -22.28 -2.04 9.18
CA PRO A 679 -23.49 -2.03 8.35
C PRO A 679 -24.02 -3.43 8.03
N TRP A 680 -23.15 -4.43 7.84
CA TRP A 680 -23.60 -5.72 7.33
C TRP A 680 -22.63 -6.87 7.64
N HIS A 681 -23.18 -8.05 7.93
CA HIS A 681 -22.44 -9.30 8.10
C HIS A 681 -23.06 -10.41 7.24
N PRO A 682 -22.27 -11.30 6.60
CA PRO A 682 -22.78 -12.36 5.73
C PRO A 682 -23.80 -13.29 6.43
N SER A 683 -23.57 -13.65 7.70
CA SER A 683 -24.49 -14.53 8.44
C SER A 683 -25.83 -13.89 8.82
N SER A 684 -25.97 -12.56 8.70
CA SER A 684 -27.23 -11.84 8.98
C SER A 684 -27.79 -11.12 7.76
N SER A 685 -27.31 -11.46 6.55
CA SER A 685 -27.73 -10.80 5.32
C SER A 685 -29.23 -10.95 5.05
N ARG A 686 -29.92 -9.86 4.71
CA ARG A 686 -31.32 -9.91 4.23
C ARG A 686 -31.44 -10.56 2.85
N ASN A 687 -30.36 -10.53 2.06
CA ASN A 687 -30.24 -11.27 0.80
C ASN A 687 -29.27 -12.44 0.99
N GLN A 688 -29.81 -13.63 1.25
CA GLN A 688 -29.04 -14.84 1.54
C GLN A 688 -28.26 -15.39 0.33
N LYS A 689 -28.69 -15.06 -0.89
CA LYS A 689 -28.01 -15.52 -2.12
C LYS A 689 -26.67 -14.82 -2.33
N PHE A 690 -26.58 -13.53 -1.96
CA PHE A 690 -25.38 -12.74 -2.21
C PHE A 690 -24.12 -13.27 -1.49
N PRO A 691 -24.12 -13.54 -0.16
CA PRO A 691 -22.97 -14.15 0.51
C PRO A 691 -22.49 -15.44 -0.14
N GLN A 692 -23.43 -16.33 -0.50
CA GLN A 692 -23.13 -17.63 -1.09
C GLN A 692 -22.45 -17.48 -2.46
N GLN A 693 -22.99 -16.61 -3.30
CA GLN A 693 -22.43 -16.31 -4.62
C GLN A 693 -21.07 -15.62 -4.52
N ALA A 694 -20.94 -14.63 -3.63
CA ALA A 694 -19.71 -13.88 -3.45
C ALA A 694 -18.60 -14.79 -2.89
N GLN A 695 -18.89 -15.62 -1.87
CA GLN A 695 -17.92 -16.57 -1.33
C GLN A 695 -17.47 -17.60 -2.38
N LYS A 696 -18.38 -18.04 -3.26
CA LYS A 696 -18.04 -18.96 -4.37
C LYS A 696 -17.18 -18.28 -5.44
N LEU A 697 -17.44 -17.01 -5.76
CA LEU A 697 -16.67 -16.23 -6.72
C LEU A 697 -15.26 -15.92 -6.19
N TRP A 698 -15.18 -15.42 -4.96
CA TRP A 698 -13.94 -14.90 -4.36
C TRP A 698 -13.11 -15.95 -3.60
N ARG A 699 -13.63 -17.19 -3.48
CA ARG A 699 -13.05 -18.31 -2.70
C ARG A 699 -12.47 -17.88 -1.34
N GLY A 700 -13.13 -16.93 -0.69
CA GLY A 700 -12.67 -16.27 0.52
C GLY A 700 -13.83 -15.63 1.27
N THR A 701 -13.52 -15.11 2.46
CA THR A 701 -14.48 -14.32 3.23
C THR A 701 -14.66 -12.96 2.57
N ILE A 702 -15.90 -12.46 2.58
CA ILE A 702 -16.24 -11.11 2.16
C ILE A 702 -16.70 -10.30 3.36
N ASN A 703 -16.50 -8.99 3.32
CA ASN A 703 -16.89 -8.09 4.39
C ASN A 703 -17.99 -7.10 3.98
N THR A 704 -18.28 -6.17 4.89
CA THR A 704 -19.19 -5.05 4.66
C THR A 704 -18.83 -4.23 3.42
N ASP A 705 -17.55 -3.91 3.23
CA ASP A 705 -17.09 -3.04 2.13
C ASP A 705 -17.44 -3.66 0.77
N THR A 706 -17.20 -4.97 0.61
CA THR A 706 -17.61 -5.73 -0.58
C THR A 706 -19.13 -5.65 -0.81
N ALA A 707 -19.94 -5.83 0.24
CA ALA A 707 -21.39 -5.84 0.10
C ALA A 707 -21.97 -4.45 -0.23
N LEU A 708 -21.45 -3.39 0.40
CA LEU A 708 -21.92 -2.01 0.16
C LEU A 708 -21.44 -1.45 -1.18
N ALA A 709 -20.25 -1.83 -1.65
CA ALA A 709 -19.78 -1.48 -2.99
C ALA A 709 -20.60 -2.20 -4.08
N TYR A 710 -20.97 -3.48 -3.85
CA TYR A 710 -21.92 -4.18 -4.72
C TYR A 710 -23.29 -3.48 -4.74
N ASP A 711 -23.81 -3.07 -3.59
CA ASP A 711 -25.06 -2.31 -3.48
C ASP A 711 -25.01 -0.99 -4.27
N ALA A 712 -23.89 -0.26 -4.17
CA ALA A 712 -23.72 1.01 -4.86
C ALA A 712 -23.70 0.82 -6.38
N ALA A 713 -22.95 -0.18 -6.87
CA ALA A 713 -22.96 -0.57 -8.28
C ALA A 713 -24.36 -1.02 -8.73
N ALA A 714 -25.07 -1.84 -7.93
CA ALA A 714 -26.42 -2.30 -8.23
C ALA A 714 -27.42 -1.15 -8.38
N ALA A 715 -27.30 -0.11 -7.54
CA ALA A 715 -28.13 1.09 -7.64
C ALA A 715 -27.88 1.86 -8.95
N LEU A 716 -26.62 2.06 -9.34
CA LEU A 716 -26.26 2.67 -10.62
C LEU A 716 -26.76 1.83 -11.80
N ILE A 717 -26.54 0.51 -11.77
CA ILE A 717 -26.99 -0.40 -12.83
C ILE A 717 -28.51 -0.35 -13.00
N GLU A 718 -29.27 -0.38 -11.92
CA GLU A 718 -30.73 -0.26 -11.97
C GLU A 718 -31.18 1.10 -12.52
N ALA A 719 -30.51 2.19 -12.11
CA ALA A 719 -30.81 3.51 -12.63
C ALA A 719 -30.60 3.59 -14.16
N MET A 720 -29.54 2.96 -14.68
CA MET A 720 -29.31 2.87 -16.13
C MET A 720 -30.41 2.06 -16.82
N LYS A 721 -30.82 0.92 -16.26
CA LYS A 721 -31.86 0.05 -16.85
C LYS A 721 -33.20 0.75 -17.05
N ARG A 722 -33.56 1.64 -16.14
CA ARG A 722 -34.83 2.41 -16.19
C ARG A 722 -34.83 3.52 -17.24
N GLN A 723 -33.73 3.71 -17.95
CA GLN A 723 -33.57 4.74 -18.96
C GLN A 723 -33.37 4.11 -20.35
N PRO A 724 -34.11 4.55 -21.38
CA PRO A 724 -33.84 4.16 -22.76
C PRO A 724 -32.43 4.58 -23.21
N GLN A 725 -32.01 5.78 -22.79
CA GLN A 725 -30.68 6.34 -23.04
C GLN A 725 -30.14 6.95 -21.74
N PRO A 726 -29.35 6.18 -20.97
CA PRO A 726 -28.76 6.64 -19.72
C PRO A 726 -27.92 7.91 -19.91
N SER A 727 -28.12 8.88 -19.04
CA SER A 727 -27.34 10.12 -18.95
C SER A 727 -27.08 10.48 -17.50
N ARG A 728 -26.05 11.27 -17.22
CA ARG A 728 -25.74 11.76 -15.87
C ARG A 728 -26.95 12.40 -15.15
N GLU A 729 -27.68 13.26 -15.84
CA GLU A 729 -28.90 13.88 -15.30
C GLU A 729 -30.03 12.86 -15.08
N GLY A 730 -30.24 11.96 -16.03
CA GLY A 730 -31.26 10.92 -15.90
C GLY A 730 -30.95 9.92 -14.79
N MET A 731 -29.68 9.60 -14.55
CA MET A 731 -29.21 8.79 -13.42
C MET A 731 -29.59 9.45 -12.09
N GLN A 732 -29.31 10.75 -11.95
CA GLN A 732 -29.65 11.53 -10.76
C GLN A 732 -31.17 11.52 -10.50
N LYS A 733 -31.97 11.85 -11.51
CA LYS A 733 -33.44 11.87 -11.42
C LYS A 733 -34.01 10.51 -11.07
N THR A 734 -33.43 9.44 -11.62
CA THR A 734 -33.89 8.07 -11.38
C THR A 734 -33.63 7.64 -9.94
N LEU A 735 -32.43 7.90 -9.41
CA LEU A 735 -32.09 7.53 -8.02
C LEU A 735 -32.85 8.36 -6.99
N ALA A 736 -33.11 9.63 -7.28
CA ALA A 736 -33.90 10.53 -6.42
C ALA A 736 -35.41 10.22 -6.47
N ASN A 737 -35.88 9.37 -7.38
CA ASN A 737 -37.29 9.04 -7.49
C ASN A 737 -37.77 8.28 -6.23
N PRO A 738 -38.86 8.70 -5.57
CA PRO A 738 -39.39 8.00 -4.39
C PRO A 738 -39.79 6.53 -4.61
N ASN A 739 -40.03 6.14 -5.87
CA ASN A 739 -40.33 4.77 -6.29
C ASN A 739 -39.08 4.01 -6.76
N PHE A 740 -37.89 4.62 -6.68
CA PHE A 740 -36.64 3.91 -6.88
C PHE A 740 -36.47 2.83 -5.82
N THR A 741 -36.20 1.61 -6.27
CA THR A 741 -35.92 0.48 -5.40
C THR A 741 -35.11 -0.54 -6.19
N VAL A 742 -34.10 -1.13 -5.56
CA VAL A 742 -33.35 -2.25 -6.11
C VAL A 742 -32.95 -3.20 -4.99
N THR A 743 -32.94 -4.50 -5.27
CA THR A 743 -32.40 -5.48 -4.32
C THR A 743 -30.91 -5.64 -4.54
N GLY A 744 -30.12 -5.13 -3.59
CA GLY A 744 -28.67 -5.30 -3.52
C GLY A 744 -28.25 -6.57 -2.78
N GLY A 745 -26.95 -6.66 -2.48
CA GLY A 745 -26.32 -7.73 -1.71
C GLY A 745 -26.67 -7.68 -0.22
N THR A 746 -26.97 -6.50 0.31
CA THR A 746 -27.39 -6.36 1.72
C THR A 746 -28.91 -6.33 1.93
N GLY A 747 -29.69 -6.34 0.86
CA GLY A 747 -31.16 -6.24 0.87
C GLY A 747 -31.68 -5.12 -0.03
N VAL A 748 -32.91 -4.67 0.21
CA VAL A 748 -33.54 -3.59 -0.56
C VAL A 748 -32.80 -2.27 -0.33
N ILE A 749 -32.56 -1.53 -1.41
CA ILE A 749 -31.97 -0.20 -1.45
C ILE A 749 -33.04 0.76 -1.94
N LYS A 750 -33.29 1.80 -1.16
CA LYS A 750 -34.17 2.93 -1.48
C LYS A 750 -33.55 4.18 -0.88
N PHE A 751 -33.56 5.28 -1.61
CA PHE A 751 -32.97 6.53 -1.14
C PHE A 751 -34.04 7.51 -0.63
N GLY A 752 -33.69 8.27 0.41
CA GLY A 752 -34.41 9.44 0.88
C GLY A 752 -34.15 10.64 -0.03
N LYS A 753 -34.87 11.73 0.24
CA LYS A 753 -34.71 13.00 -0.50
C LYS A 753 -33.32 13.62 -0.33
N ASP A 754 -32.65 13.29 0.76
CA ASP A 754 -31.30 13.71 1.13
C ASP A 754 -30.19 12.86 0.51
N GLY A 755 -30.54 11.75 -0.15
CA GLY A 755 -29.58 10.79 -0.72
C GLY A 755 -29.23 9.62 0.21
N ASP A 756 -29.74 9.61 1.45
CA ASP A 756 -29.49 8.54 2.40
C ASP A 756 -30.28 7.29 2.07
N ARG A 757 -29.67 6.13 2.27
CA ARG A 757 -30.43 4.87 2.22
C ARG A 757 -31.46 4.83 3.34
N GLN A 758 -32.70 4.53 2.97
CA GLN A 758 -33.77 4.24 3.91
C GLN A 758 -33.60 2.83 4.48
N ASN A 759 -33.72 2.70 5.80
CA ASN A 759 -33.61 1.43 6.53
C ASN A 759 -32.31 0.65 6.22
N PRO A 760 -31.13 1.29 6.33
CA PRO A 760 -29.86 0.63 6.04
C PRO A 760 -29.68 -0.57 6.98
N PRO A 761 -28.98 -1.63 6.54
CA PRO A 761 -28.63 -2.73 7.43
C PRO A 761 -27.68 -2.22 8.53
N THR A 762 -27.78 -2.82 9.70
CA THR A 762 -26.92 -2.53 10.86
C THR A 762 -26.74 -3.81 11.66
N GLU A 763 -25.56 -4.04 12.20
CA GLU A 763 -25.24 -5.18 13.04
C GLU A 763 -24.18 -4.78 14.09
N LEU A 764 -24.18 -5.49 15.22
CA LEU A 764 -23.08 -5.43 16.18
C LEU A 764 -22.33 -6.74 16.11
N VAL A 765 -21.00 -6.68 16.04
CA VAL A 765 -20.14 -7.86 16.04
C VAL A 765 -19.17 -7.85 17.21
N HIS A 766 -18.79 -9.05 17.64
CA HIS A 766 -17.69 -9.29 18.58
C HIS A 766 -16.68 -10.27 17.97
N ILE A 767 -15.57 -10.51 18.67
CA ILE A 767 -14.55 -11.45 18.23
C ILE A 767 -14.74 -12.79 18.94
N VAL A 768 -14.67 -13.88 18.18
CA VAL A 768 -14.74 -15.27 18.66
C VAL A 768 -13.57 -16.09 18.11
N LYS A 769 -13.27 -17.21 18.78
CA LYS A 769 -12.28 -18.18 18.28
C LYS A 769 -12.78 -18.87 17.01
N CYS A 770 -11.90 -18.98 16.02
CA CYS A 770 -12.12 -19.76 14.81
C CYS A 770 -10.76 -20.22 14.24
N PRO A 771 -10.22 -21.39 14.65
CA PRO A 771 -8.87 -21.84 14.31
C PRO A 771 -8.52 -21.86 12.82
N LYS A 772 -9.50 -22.10 11.94
CA LYS A 772 -9.31 -22.12 10.49
C LYS A 772 -9.25 -20.74 9.81
N GLN A 773 -9.55 -19.67 10.54
CA GLN A 773 -9.46 -18.31 10.01
C GLN A 773 -8.07 -17.73 10.25
N GLN A 774 -7.75 -16.68 9.51
CA GLN A 774 -6.52 -15.92 9.71
C GLN A 774 -6.46 -15.42 11.17
N PHE A 775 -5.32 -15.62 11.83
CA PHE A 775 -5.10 -15.34 13.26
C PHE A 775 -5.92 -16.21 14.25
N GLY A 776 -6.63 -17.23 13.78
CA GLY A 776 -7.43 -18.12 14.63
C GLY A 776 -8.68 -17.45 15.22
N LEU A 777 -9.11 -16.30 14.68
CA LEU A 777 -10.20 -15.47 15.19
C LEU A 777 -11.14 -15.05 14.05
N ALA A 778 -12.39 -14.76 14.39
CA ALA A 778 -13.37 -14.21 13.46
C ALA A 778 -14.24 -13.16 14.14
N PHE A 779 -14.71 -12.18 13.37
CA PHE A 779 -15.84 -11.37 13.79
C PHE A 779 -17.14 -12.13 13.54
N VAL A 780 -18.06 -12.08 14.50
CA VAL A 780 -19.43 -12.61 14.33
C VAL A 780 -20.47 -11.69 14.97
N PRO A 781 -21.72 -11.67 14.49
CA PRO A 781 -22.79 -10.91 15.12
C PRO A 781 -22.96 -11.31 16.58
N VAL A 782 -23.15 -10.34 17.47
CA VAL A 782 -23.25 -10.53 18.93
C VAL A 782 -24.37 -11.48 19.37
N LYS A 783 -25.38 -11.71 18.50
CA LYS A 783 -26.43 -12.71 18.73
C LYS A 783 -25.94 -14.16 18.65
N TYR A 784 -24.75 -14.39 18.08
CA TYR A 784 -24.12 -15.69 17.96
C TYR A 784 -22.95 -15.77 18.95
N PRO A 785 -23.01 -16.60 20.00
CA PRO A 785 -21.94 -16.67 21.00
C PRO A 785 -20.64 -17.31 20.48
N THR A 786 -20.71 -18.09 19.39
CA THR A 786 -19.56 -18.80 18.82
C THR A 786 -19.55 -18.71 17.30
N ALA A 787 -18.37 -18.92 16.70
CA ALA A 787 -18.23 -18.94 15.25
C ALA A 787 -19.08 -20.02 14.57
N ILE A 788 -19.17 -21.21 15.19
CA ILE A 788 -20.00 -22.32 14.71
C ILE A 788 -21.49 -21.92 14.70
N SER A 789 -21.98 -21.26 15.77
CA SER A 789 -23.37 -20.78 15.82
C SER A 789 -23.68 -19.71 14.77
N ALA A 790 -22.66 -18.98 14.30
CA ALA A 790 -22.76 -18.03 13.19
C ALA A 790 -22.63 -18.69 11.80
N GLY A 791 -22.49 -20.03 11.74
CA GLY A 791 -22.34 -20.80 10.50
C GLY A 791 -20.93 -20.82 9.91
N LEU A 792 -19.92 -20.39 10.66
CA LEU A 792 -18.52 -20.46 10.23
C LEU A 792 -17.96 -21.87 10.43
N LYS A 793 -17.16 -22.35 9.47
CA LYS A 793 -16.42 -23.61 9.57
C LYS A 793 -15.09 -23.36 10.28
N CYS A 794 -15.02 -23.73 11.55
CA CYS A 794 -13.88 -23.43 12.43
C CYS A 794 -13.17 -24.67 12.98
N ASP A 795 -13.83 -25.82 12.94
CA ASP A 795 -13.30 -27.14 13.32
C ASP A 795 -12.40 -27.71 12.25
#